data_AF-A0A1M3R3B2-F1
#
_entry.id   AF-A0A1M3R3B2-F1
#
_cell.length_a   1.000
_cell.length_b   1.000
_cell.length_c   1.000
_cell.angle_alpha   90.00
_cell.angle_beta   90.00
_cell.angle_gamma   90.00
#
_symmetry.space_group_name_H-M   'P 1'
#
loop_
_entity.id
_entity.type
_entity.pdbx_description
1 polymer ?
#
loop_
_entity_poly.entity_id
_entity_poly.type
_entity_poly.pdbx_seq_one_letter_code
_entity_poly.pdbx_strand_id
1 'polypeptide(L)'
;MDTRREFIKKAALLSGGSGLLGGLPESIQKAFAIDPKAGSTYLDAEHIVFLMQENRSFDHCYGTLQGVRGYNDPRAITLPNNNTVWAQTNEKGETYAPFRLNIRDSKSTWLGSLPHSWDNMVDARNEGKHDKWLDAKRSGRKECKDMPLTMGFYNREDIPFYYALADAFTVCDQHFCSSLTGTTPNRLYFWTGTIREKHDENVIANVYNSDVTYNREASWKTFPEYLEENNIPWKVYQNEVSIETGFEGEEDDWLANFTDNPLEWFKQFHIRFSHGHMKFLPKAAKILPEAIAKLEEKIKSLPEENSELPKLQRELKQRQAQWEYVKNALQKYTPENFEKLSTREKNLHNKAFSDNRNDPEYRSLTSITYDDNGTQRTMQIPKSDVLFQFREDVKNGKLPTVSWVVAPSNFSDHPGSPWYGAWYLSEVIDILTQNPEVWKKTIFILNYDENDGYFDHIPPFVPPNPYKPNSGKVSEGIVTKTDYVGKDQTWMKTKPADEDDRESPIGLGFRVPLVIASPWTRGGWVCSEVFDLTSPIQFMEHFLSHKTGKKIESAEVTSWRRAVSGNLTSAFRPYNGEKIPAPTPVERIPFLESIHKAQFKAMPSGYKLLTNEEVKQINTDRFASPVMPLQEKGTRSSCALPYQLYAEGKLSNDKKSFKIKLDAKNEVFGTKAIGSPFNIYAPGTNILPRNYAVLAGDSLTDEWTIDKDYHLQVYGPNGFFREFKGTVNDPLLDVLCEYESAASGKKNLTGKIALRLKNTSKQSLTIEVPDNAYKAKTQTRVLGAGAQATITVDTGNYQGWYDFSVKIKGNSDFEKRYAGRVETGKASISDPVMGRVV
;
A
#
# COMPACT_ATOMS: atom_id res chain seq x y z
N MET A 1 31.92 -23.78 0.19
CA MET A 1 31.29 -23.01 1.27
C MET A 1 32.21 -21.86 1.57
N ASP A 2 31.88 -20.68 1.09
CA ASP A 2 32.66 -19.47 1.35
C ASP A 2 32.57 -19.11 2.83
N THR A 3 33.66 -18.59 3.40
CA THR A 3 33.64 -18.16 4.81
C THR A 3 32.76 -16.92 4.98
N ARG A 4 32.11 -16.73 6.14
CA ARG A 4 31.21 -15.59 6.40
C ARG A 4 31.89 -14.21 6.20
N ARG A 5 33.21 -14.13 6.46
CA ARG A 5 34.05 -12.95 6.15
C ARG A 5 34.15 -12.72 4.65
N GLU A 6 34.20 -13.78 3.84
CA GLU A 6 34.07 -13.71 2.38
C GLU A 6 32.65 -13.41 1.94
N PHE A 7 31.59 -13.84 2.63
CA PHE A 7 30.19 -13.57 2.24
C PHE A 7 29.81 -12.10 2.41
N ILE A 8 30.19 -11.44 3.50
CA ILE A 8 29.93 -10.01 3.67
C ILE A 8 31.02 -9.15 3.02
N LYS A 9 32.28 -9.63 2.94
CA LYS A 9 33.20 -9.05 1.97
C LYS A 9 32.68 -9.21 0.56
N LYS A 10 31.96 -10.27 0.17
CA LYS A 10 31.30 -10.44 -1.13
C LYS A 10 30.03 -9.61 -1.22
N ALA A 11 29.28 -9.33 -0.16
CA ALA A 11 28.24 -8.30 -0.19
C ALA A 11 28.87 -6.88 -0.36
N ALA A 12 30.10 -6.69 0.14
CA ALA A 12 30.94 -5.49 0.01
C ALA A 12 32.02 -5.56 -1.10
N LEU A 13 32.03 -6.60 -1.95
CA LEU A 13 32.96 -6.84 -3.08
C LEU A 13 32.19 -7.31 -4.33
N LEU A 14 30.93 -7.73 -4.21
CA LEU A 14 29.92 -7.67 -5.28
C LEU A 14 29.48 -6.21 -5.51
N SER A 15 29.97 -5.29 -4.68
CA SER A 15 30.06 -3.87 -4.99
C SER A 15 31.27 -3.51 -5.87
N GLY A 16 32.20 -4.44 -6.13
CA GLY A 16 33.40 -4.26 -6.94
C GLY A 16 33.52 -5.33 -8.04
N GLY A 17 33.09 -4.98 -9.25
CA GLY A 17 33.11 -5.77 -10.49
C GLY A 17 34.01 -7.01 -10.55
N SER A 18 33.39 -8.19 -10.56
CA SER A 18 33.85 -9.37 -11.31
C SER A 18 32.76 -10.45 -11.29
N GLY A 19 31.76 -10.30 -12.17
CA GLY A 19 30.68 -11.27 -12.35
C GLY A 19 29.46 -10.77 -13.14
N LEU A 20 29.57 -10.80 -14.47
CA LEU A 20 28.51 -10.76 -15.50
C LEU A 20 27.94 -9.39 -15.93
N LEU A 21 28.35 -9.01 -17.15
CA LEU A 21 27.73 -8.01 -18.01
C LEU A 21 26.27 -8.37 -18.31
N GLY A 22 25.34 -7.42 -18.12
CA GLY A 22 23.95 -7.45 -18.62
C GLY A 22 23.04 -8.57 -18.08
N GLY A 23 22.09 -8.23 -17.19
CA GLY A 23 21.03 -9.19 -16.80
C GLY A 23 20.16 -8.76 -15.61
N LEU A 24 18.95 -9.33 -15.52
CA LEU A 24 18.07 -9.31 -14.32
C LEU A 24 18.84 -9.75 -13.06
N PRO A 25 18.47 -9.31 -11.84
CA PRO A 25 19.05 -9.84 -10.59
C PRO A 25 19.02 -11.37 -10.56
N GLU A 26 20.10 -12.03 -10.11
CA GLU A 26 20.25 -13.49 -10.21
C GLU A 26 19.13 -14.23 -9.46
N SER A 27 18.75 -13.73 -8.28
CA SER A 27 17.61 -14.24 -7.49
C SER A 27 16.31 -14.20 -8.28
N ILE A 28 16.04 -13.10 -9.00
CA ILE A 28 14.88 -12.95 -9.88
C ILE A 28 14.98 -13.86 -11.10
N GLN A 29 16.16 -14.02 -11.70
CA GLN A 29 16.36 -14.96 -12.82
C GLN A 29 16.06 -16.40 -12.40
N LYS A 30 16.59 -16.85 -11.26
CA LYS A 30 16.33 -18.18 -10.70
C LYS A 30 14.83 -18.37 -10.43
N ALA A 31 14.20 -17.39 -9.75
CA ALA A 31 12.78 -17.41 -9.44
C ALA A 31 11.92 -17.51 -10.71
N PHE A 32 12.24 -16.72 -11.74
CA PHE A 32 11.50 -16.68 -12.98
C PHE A 32 11.67 -17.97 -13.82
N ALA A 33 12.86 -18.57 -13.79
CA ALA A 33 13.22 -19.74 -14.59
C ALA A 33 12.58 -21.06 -14.12
N ILE A 34 12.11 -21.13 -12.87
CA ILE A 34 11.50 -22.34 -12.32
C ILE A 34 10.00 -22.36 -12.67
N ASP A 35 9.62 -23.27 -13.58
CA ASP A 35 8.23 -23.51 -13.96
C ASP A 35 7.47 -24.34 -12.90
N PRO A 36 6.19 -24.06 -12.64
CA PRO A 36 5.33 -24.98 -11.91
C PRO A 36 4.84 -26.08 -12.86
N LYS A 37 4.08 -27.05 -12.34
CA LYS A 37 3.49 -28.11 -13.19
C LYS A 37 2.52 -27.50 -14.20
N ALA A 38 2.60 -27.88 -15.48
CA ALA A 38 1.61 -27.46 -16.47
C ALA A 38 0.18 -27.91 -16.06
N GLY A 39 -0.78 -27.02 -16.21
CA GLY A 39 -2.16 -27.15 -15.73
C GLY A 39 -2.36 -26.75 -14.25
N SER A 40 -1.31 -26.41 -13.50
CA SER A 40 -1.44 -25.98 -12.10
C SER A 40 -1.93 -24.54 -11.96
N THR A 41 -2.44 -24.25 -10.78
CA THR A 41 -2.91 -22.93 -10.34
C THR A 41 -2.31 -22.59 -8.98
N TYR A 42 -2.49 -21.34 -8.53
CA TYR A 42 -2.06 -20.92 -7.19
C TYR A 42 -2.65 -21.76 -6.05
N LEU A 43 -3.75 -22.49 -6.28
CA LEU A 43 -4.33 -23.42 -5.30
C LEU A 43 -3.46 -24.67 -5.08
N ASP A 44 -2.54 -24.99 -6.00
CA ASP A 44 -1.55 -26.07 -5.86
C ASP A 44 -0.34 -25.65 -4.99
N ALA A 45 -0.31 -24.42 -4.49
CA ALA A 45 0.77 -23.95 -3.62
C ALA A 45 0.84 -24.74 -2.30
N GLU A 46 2.05 -24.93 -1.82
CA GLU A 46 2.33 -25.48 -0.50
C GLU A 46 2.57 -24.39 0.54
N HIS A 47 3.16 -23.26 0.12
CA HIS A 47 3.65 -22.21 1.00
C HIS A 47 3.20 -20.82 0.56
N ILE A 48 2.83 -19.98 1.53
CA ILE A 48 2.67 -18.53 1.39
C ILE A 48 3.74 -17.87 2.25
N VAL A 49 4.53 -16.97 1.68
CA VAL A 49 5.59 -16.25 2.38
C VAL A 49 5.36 -14.75 2.22
N PHE A 50 5.21 -14.04 3.33
CA PHE A 50 5.03 -12.60 3.37
C PHE A 50 6.32 -11.89 3.79
N LEU A 51 6.67 -10.83 3.08
CA LEU A 51 7.65 -9.84 3.51
C LEU A 51 6.98 -8.46 3.45
N MET A 52 6.88 -7.80 4.59
CA MET A 52 6.39 -6.43 4.69
C MET A 52 7.56 -5.49 4.95
N GLN A 53 7.77 -4.55 4.03
CA GLN A 53 8.75 -3.47 4.13
C GLN A 53 8.08 -2.18 4.64
N GLU A 54 8.91 -1.16 4.89
CA GLU A 54 8.61 0.15 5.42
C GLU A 54 9.12 1.26 4.48
N ASN A 55 8.75 2.49 4.77
CA ASN A 55 7.43 2.89 4.30
C ASN A 55 7.51 3.68 3.00
N ARG A 56 6.65 3.37 2.03
CA ARG A 56 6.76 3.92 0.67
C ARG A 56 5.37 4.03 0.03
N SER A 57 5.07 5.19 -0.56
CA SER A 57 3.89 5.32 -1.41
C SER A 57 4.09 4.56 -2.73
N PHE A 58 2.98 4.16 -3.36
CA PHE A 58 3.06 3.50 -4.66
C PHE A 58 3.68 4.40 -5.72
N ASP A 59 3.21 5.66 -5.87
CA ASP A 59 3.79 6.58 -6.85
C ASP A 59 5.27 6.88 -6.60
N HIS A 60 5.67 6.96 -5.34
CA HIS A 60 7.06 7.19 -4.97
C HIS A 60 7.99 6.06 -5.43
N CYS A 61 7.54 4.80 -5.41
CA CYS A 61 8.34 3.68 -5.90
C CYS A 61 8.08 3.40 -7.39
N TYR A 62 6.83 3.21 -7.78
CA TYR A 62 6.43 2.66 -9.06
C TYR A 62 5.66 3.65 -9.94
N GLY A 63 5.50 4.92 -9.56
CA GLY A 63 4.76 5.91 -10.35
C GLY A 63 5.33 6.11 -11.77
N THR A 64 6.62 5.83 -11.97
CA THR A 64 7.26 5.86 -13.32
C THR A 64 7.33 4.51 -14.03
N LEU A 65 6.91 3.41 -13.41
CA LEU A 65 6.95 2.07 -13.98
C LEU A 65 6.01 1.95 -15.19
N GLN A 66 6.44 1.24 -16.23
CA GLN A 66 5.64 1.01 -17.42
C GLN A 66 4.31 0.30 -17.08
N GLY A 67 3.20 0.84 -17.60
CA GLY A 67 1.89 0.18 -17.59
C GLY A 67 1.17 0.13 -16.23
N VAL A 68 1.68 0.81 -15.20
CA VAL A 68 0.92 1.00 -13.95
C VAL A 68 0.18 2.34 -13.97
N ARG A 69 -0.86 2.47 -13.15
CA ARG A 69 -1.53 3.73 -12.87
C ARG A 69 -0.65 4.63 -12.00
N GLY A 70 0.25 5.35 -12.66
CA GLY A 70 1.21 6.28 -12.05
C GLY A 70 1.08 7.69 -12.65
N TYR A 71 2.21 8.35 -12.92
CA TYR A 71 2.25 9.76 -13.36
C TYR A 71 1.53 10.06 -14.69
N ASN A 72 1.32 9.04 -15.53
CA ASN A 72 0.57 9.17 -16.77
C ASN A 72 -0.94 8.89 -16.63
N ASP A 73 -1.51 8.68 -15.43
CA ASP A 73 -2.95 8.40 -15.28
C ASP A 73 -3.83 9.47 -15.95
N PRO A 74 -4.57 9.15 -17.04
CA PRO A 74 -5.40 10.10 -17.79
C PRO A 74 -6.54 10.72 -16.97
N ARG A 75 -6.90 10.12 -15.83
CA ARG A 75 -8.12 10.44 -15.07
C ARG A 75 -7.80 10.75 -13.61
N ALA A 76 -6.72 11.51 -13.38
CA ALA A 76 -6.41 12.06 -12.06
C ALA A 76 -7.41 13.16 -11.67
N ILE A 77 -7.65 13.34 -10.37
CA ILE A 77 -8.65 14.31 -9.87
C ILE A 77 -8.22 15.77 -10.10
N THR A 78 -9.21 16.66 -10.09
CA THR A 78 -9.02 18.11 -9.98
C THR A 78 -9.21 18.55 -8.53
N LEU A 79 -8.30 19.36 -8.03
CA LEU A 79 -8.29 19.92 -6.68
C LEU A 79 -9.23 21.13 -6.57
N PRO A 80 -9.60 21.57 -5.35
CA PRO A 80 -10.48 22.73 -5.15
C PRO A 80 -9.98 24.04 -5.78
N ASN A 81 -8.67 24.21 -5.93
CA ASN A 81 -8.06 25.36 -6.60
C ASN A 81 -8.04 25.25 -8.14
N ASN A 82 -8.71 24.24 -8.71
CA ASN A 82 -8.73 23.89 -10.14
C ASN A 82 -7.41 23.39 -10.73
N ASN A 83 -6.39 23.15 -9.90
CA ASN A 83 -5.22 22.41 -10.34
C ASN A 83 -5.56 20.92 -10.48
N THR A 84 -4.85 20.22 -11.36
CA THR A 84 -4.79 18.75 -11.25
C THR A 84 -4.04 18.36 -9.98
N VAL A 85 -4.30 17.16 -9.47
CA VAL A 85 -3.66 16.62 -8.25
C VAL A 85 -2.12 16.70 -8.27
N TRP A 86 -1.52 16.75 -9.46
CA TRP A 86 -0.07 16.82 -9.68
C TRP A 86 0.55 18.16 -9.27
N ALA A 87 -0.23 19.24 -9.20
CA ALA A 87 0.25 20.58 -8.84
C ALA A 87 -0.31 20.98 -7.47
N GLN A 88 0.36 20.49 -6.41
CA GLN A 88 0.01 20.77 -5.02
C GLN A 88 0.48 22.18 -4.63
N THR A 89 -0.39 22.93 -3.97
CA THR A 89 -0.12 24.32 -3.53
C THR A 89 -0.17 24.40 -2.02
N ASN A 90 0.87 24.94 -1.38
CA ASN A 90 0.91 25.11 0.06
C ASN A 90 0.19 26.38 0.54
N GLU A 91 0.07 26.57 1.85
CA GLU A 91 -0.53 27.77 2.46
C GLU A 91 0.16 29.10 2.09
N LYS A 92 1.43 29.07 1.66
CA LYS A 92 2.16 30.26 1.18
C LYS A 92 1.83 30.60 -0.29
N GLY A 93 1.05 29.77 -0.97
CA GLY A 93 0.76 29.90 -2.40
C GLY A 93 1.86 29.34 -3.32
N GLU A 94 2.82 28.59 -2.78
CA GLU A 94 3.88 27.95 -3.56
C GLU A 94 3.40 26.62 -4.12
N THR A 95 3.57 26.40 -5.43
CA THR A 95 3.13 25.18 -6.11
C THR A 95 4.32 24.33 -6.54
N TYR A 96 4.22 23.02 -6.29
CA TYR A 96 5.24 22.04 -6.66
C TYR A 96 4.61 20.82 -7.36
N ALA A 97 5.35 20.26 -8.32
CA ALA A 97 5.06 18.99 -8.97
C ALA A 97 5.96 17.86 -8.43
N PRO A 98 5.62 16.59 -8.68
CA PRO A 98 6.50 15.48 -8.32
C PRO A 98 7.89 15.60 -8.98
N PHE A 99 8.95 15.29 -8.23
CA PHE A 99 10.33 15.39 -8.69
C PHE A 99 11.17 14.18 -8.26
N ARG A 100 12.17 13.84 -9.07
CA ARG A 100 13.02 12.67 -8.80
C ARG A 100 13.95 12.93 -7.60
N LEU A 101 13.90 12.04 -6.62
CA LEU A 101 14.89 11.93 -5.55
C LEU A 101 16.04 11.04 -6.03
N ASN A 102 17.01 11.63 -6.72
CA ASN A 102 18.15 10.86 -7.23
C ASN A 102 19.03 10.36 -6.08
N ILE A 103 18.94 9.07 -5.75
CA ILE A 103 19.69 8.46 -4.64
C ILE A 103 21.20 8.38 -4.90
N ARG A 104 21.63 8.50 -6.15
CA ARG A 104 23.04 8.39 -6.54
C ARG A 104 23.79 9.69 -6.29
N ASP A 105 23.11 10.80 -6.55
CA ASP A 105 23.72 12.13 -6.56
C ASP A 105 23.27 13.04 -5.41
N SER A 106 22.32 12.57 -4.58
CA SER A 106 21.85 13.31 -3.41
C SER A 106 21.76 12.43 -2.18
N LYS A 107 21.79 13.04 -1.00
CA LYS A 107 21.56 12.33 0.27
C LYS A 107 20.08 12.09 0.58
N SER A 108 19.21 11.96 -0.43
CA SER A 108 17.76 11.77 -0.29
C SER A 108 17.41 10.61 0.66
N THR A 109 18.13 9.50 0.55
CA THR A 109 18.02 8.32 1.41
C THR A 109 18.29 8.59 2.89
N TRP A 110 18.99 9.67 3.21
CA TRP A 110 19.46 9.98 4.57
C TRP A 110 18.74 11.20 5.17
N LEU A 111 17.65 11.65 4.54
CA LEU A 111 16.83 12.76 5.04
C LEU A 111 15.82 12.34 6.12
N GLY A 112 15.69 11.04 6.37
CA GLY A 112 14.74 10.50 7.33
C GLY A 112 13.30 10.56 6.84
N SER A 113 12.40 10.09 7.71
CA SER A 113 10.97 10.03 7.46
C SER A 113 10.30 11.39 7.33
N LEU A 114 9.20 11.42 6.57
CA LEU A 114 8.23 12.51 6.60
C LEU A 114 7.12 12.23 7.63
N PRO A 115 6.27 13.21 7.98
CA PRO A 115 5.19 12.98 8.93
C PRO A 115 4.15 11.97 8.42
N HIS A 116 3.93 10.89 9.17
CA HIS A 116 2.98 9.82 8.81
C HIS A 116 2.13 9.34 10.01
N SER A 117 1.91 10.19 11.02
CA SER A 117 0.91 9.89 12.06
C SER A 117 -0.53 10.02 11.53
N TRP A 118 -1.49 9.52 12.31
CA TRP A 118 -2.93 9.74 12.09
C TRP A 118 -3.25 11.19 11.68
N ASP A 119 -2.77 12.17 12.45
CA ASP A 119 -3.06 13.58 12.22
C ASP A 119 -2.59 14.04 10.84
N ASN A 120 -1.34 13.72 10.50
CA ASN A 120 -0.73 14.18 9.25
C ASN A 120 -1.31 13.47 8.03
N MET A 121 -1.73 12.22 8.17
CA MET A 121 -2.38 11.44 7.11
C MET A 121 -3.79 11.96 6.83
N VAL A 122 -4.57 12.19 7.89
CA VAL A 122 -5.91 12.78 7.81
C VAL A 122 -5.84 14.19 7.23
N ASP A 123 -4.87 15.00 7.67
CA ASP A 123 -4.68 16.37 7.17
C ASP A 123 -4.25 16.40 5.70
N ALA A 124 -3.43 15.45 5.24
CA ALA A 124 -3.08 15.34 3.81
C ALA A 124 -4.27 14.95 2.94
N ARG A 125 -5.14 14.04 3.43
CA ARG A 125 -6.39 13.67 2.75
C ARG A 125 -7.39 14.84 2.72
N ASN A 126 -7.43 15.67 3.77
CA ASN A 126 -8.23 16.90 3.89
C ASN A 126 -9.71 16.71 3.48
N GLU A 127 -10.45 15.85 4.19
CA GLU A 127 -11.85 15.51 3.88
C GLU A 127 -12.08 14.98 2.44
N GLY A 128 -11.03 14.48 1.79
CA GLY A 128 -11.06 13.96 0.42
C GLY A 128 -10.69 15.00 -0.65
N LYS A 129 -10.43 16.26 -0.28
CA LYS A 129 -9.93 17.31 -1.19
C LYS A 129 -8.52 17.00 -1.70
N HIS A 130 -7.72 16.27 -0.91
CA HIS A 130 -6.41 15.73 -1.30
C HIS A 130 -5.41 16.79 -1.80
N ASP A 131 -5.43 17.96 -1.17
CA ASP A 131 -4.76 19.20 -1.59
C ASP A 131 -3.81 19.79 -0.54
N LYS A 132 -3.53 19.07 0.56
CA LYS A 132 -2.72 19.58 1.70
C LYS A 132 -1.41 18.82 1.93
N TRP A 133 -0.93 18.09 0.92
CA TRP A 133 0.27 17.25 1.06
C TRP A 133 1.51 18.03 1.51
N LEU A 134 1.79 19.17 0.89
CA LEU A 134 2.98 19.97 1.17
C LEU A 134 3.05 20.45 2.63
N ASP A 135 1.90 20.80 3.21
CA ASP A 135 1.83 21.33 4.58
C ASP A 135 1.75 20.20 5.61
N ALA A 136 0.89 19.20 5.37
CA ALA A 136 0.68 18.09 6.29
C ALA A 136 1.90 17.15 6.37
N LYS A 137 2.67 17.02 5.28
CA LYS A 137 3.82 16.11 5.16
C LYS A 137 5.17 16.83 5.14
N ARG A 138 5.21 18.04 5.69
CA ARG A 138 6.42 18.85 5.78
C ARG A 138 7.48 18.19 6.68
N SER A 139 8.74 18.14 6.24
CA SER A 139 9.81 17.53 7.04
C SER A 139 9.96 18.19 8.42
N GLY A 140 10.15 17.37 9.45
CA GLY A 140 10.49 17.82 10.80
C GLY A 140 11.93 18.32 10.93
N ARG A 141 12.81 18.04 9.96
CA ARG A 141 14.22 18.47 10.01
C ARG A 141 14.37 19.90 9.52
N LYS A 142 15.03 20.74 10.31
CA LYS A 142 15.25 22.17 10.01
C LYS A 142 15.88 22.41 8.63
N GLU A 143 16.81 21.55 8.23
CA GLU A 143 17.62 21.62 7.01
C GLU A 143 16.79 21.46 5.72
N CYS A 144 15.67 20.72 5.79
CA CYS A 144 14.79 20.41 4.64
C CYS A 144 13.32 20.72 4.91
N LYS A 145 13.03 21.53 5.93
CA LYS A 145 11.65 21.88 6.33
C LYS A 145 10.88 22.54 5.19
N ASP A 146 11.50 23.39 4.39
CA ASP A 146 10.85 24.08 3.27
C ASP A 146 11.00 23.32 1.93
N MET A 147 11.63 22.14 1.92
CA MET A 147 11.72 21.31 0.72
C MET A 147 10.41 20.52 0.53
N PRO A 148 9.85 20.42 -0.68
CA PRO A 148 8.61 19.70 -0.96
C PRO A 148 8.80 18.18 -0.99
N LEU A 149 9.56 17.60 -0.06
CA LEU A 149 10.03 16.20 -0.09
C LEU A 149 8.90 15.17 -0.27
N THR A 150 7.70 15.46 0.21
CA THR A 150 6.51 14.62 -0.02
C THR A 150 6.26 14.34 -1.50
N MET A 151 6.58 15.30 -2.38
CA MET A 151 6.45 15.16 -3.84
C MET A 151 7.62 14.39 -4.48
N GLY A 152 8.57 13.90 -3.69
CA GLY A 152 9.72 13.15 -4.17
C GLY A 152 9.37 11.75 -4.63
N PHE A 153 10.02 11.23 -5.68
CA PHE A 153 9.85 9.85 -6.16
C PHE A 153 11.15 9.24 -6.69
N TYR A 154 11.16 7.92 -6.82
CA TYR A 154 12.23 7.13 -7.41
C TYR A 154 11.84 6.56 -8.76
N ASN A 155 12.83 6.38 -9.62
CA ASN A 155 12.64 5.66 -10.88
C ASN A 155 13.48 4.37 -10.93
N ARG A 156 13.45 3.68 -12.07
CA ARG A 156 14.20 2.44 -12.30
C ARG A 156 15.70 2.55 -12.01
N GLU A 157 16.31 3.70 -12.22
CA GLU A 157 17.74 3.89 -11.96
C GLU A 157 18.02 3.95 -10.44
N ASP A 158 17.05 4.41 -9.65
CA ASP A 158 17.15 4.54 -8.21
C ASP A 158 16.79 3.23 -7.49
N ILE A 159 15.83 2.45 -8.00
CA ILE A 159 15.40 1.18 -7.38
C ILE A 159 15.29 0.03 -8.40
N PRO A 160 16.39 -0.33 -9.08
CA PRO A 160 16.37 -1.26 -10.21
C PRO A 160 15.91 -2.68 -9.83
N PHE A 161 16.17 -3.13 -8.60
CA PHE A 161 15.75 -4.45 -8.13
C PHE A 161 14.21 -4.56 -8.08
N TYR A 162 13.55 -3.55 -7.52
CA TYR A 162 12.09 -3.49 -7.39
C TYR A 162 11.40 -3.44 -8.76
N TYR A 163 11.93 -2.63 -9.68
CA TYR A 163 11.42 -2.58 -11.06
C TYR A 163 11.62 -3.93 -11.77
N ALA A 164 12.77 -4.59 -11.59
CA ALA A 164 13.00 -5.92 -12.14
C ALA A 164 12.06 -6.98 -11.55
N LEU A 165 11.71 -6.89 -10.27
CA LEU A 165 10.74 -7.79 -9.64
C LEU A 165 9.35 -7.58 -10.22
N ALA A 166 8.93 -6.33 -10.37
CA ALA A 166 7.66 -5.97 -11.00
C ALA A 166 7.62 -6.37 -12.49
N ASP A 167 8.74 -6.35 -13.21
CA ASP A 167 8.80 -6.80 -14.61
C ASP A 167 8.82 -8.32 -14.76
N ALA A 168 9.26 -9.05 -13.72
CA ALA A 168 9.23 -10.51 -13.71
C ALA A 168 7.88 -11.06 -13.26
N PHE A 169 7.22 -10.39 -12.31
CA PHE A 169 6.03 -10.91 -11.63
C PHE A 169 4.85 -9.93 -11.67
N THR A 170 3.84 -10.11 -10.82
CA THR A 170 2.64 -9.27 -10.84
C THR A 170 2.73 -8.14 -9.84
N VAL A 171 2.69 -6.90 -10.32
CA VAL A 171 2.56 -5.68 -9.50
C VAL A 171 1.08 -5.31 -9.36
N CYS A 172 0.65 -4.90 -8.16
CA CYS A 172 -0.71 -4.47 -7.90
C CYS A 172 -0.72 -2.94 -7.70
N ASP A 173 -1.35 -2.20 -8.63
CA ASP A 173 -1.29 -0.73 -8.66
C ASP A 173 -2.50 -0.04 -7.99
N GLN A 174 -3.40 -0.82 -7.40
CA GLN A 174 -4.48 -0.34 -6.52
C GLN A 174 -4.44 -1.01 -5.14
N HIS A 175 -3.24 -1.19 -4.59
CA HIS A 175 -3.04 -1.64 -3.22
C HIS A 175 -2.83 -0.45 -2.28
N PHE A 176 -3.63 -0.37 -1.22
CA PHE A 176 -3.63 0.71 -0.25
C PHE A 176 -3.18 0.22 1.12
N CYS A 177 -2.55 1.07 1.93
CA CYS A 177 -2.48 0.77 3.35
C CYS A 177 -3.91 0.75 3.93
N SER A 178 -4.16 -0.04 4.97
CA SER A 178 -5.53 -0.21 5.47
C SER A 178 -6.04 1.01 6.23
N SER A 179 -5.15 1.84 6.75
CA SER A 179 -5.48 2.99 7.60
C SER A 179 -4.64 4.22 7.25
N LEU A 180 -5.24 5.41 7.39
CA LEU A 180 -4.61 6.72 7.30
C LEU A 180 -3.75 6.99 8.55
N THR A 181 -2.76 6.15 8.82
CA THR A 181 -1.86 6.30 9.96
C THR A 181 -0.52 5.56 9.73
N GLY A 182 0.33 5.51 10.76
CA GLY A 182 1.66 4.92 10.73
C GLY A 182 1.69 3.39 10.79
N THR A 183 2.91 2.89 10.99
CA THR A 183 3.33 1.48 11.00
C THR A 183 2.44 0.54 11.82
N THR A 184 2.34 0.73 13.14
CA THR A 184 1.74 -0.28 14.02
C THR A 184 0.28 -0.56 13.68
N PRO A 185 -0.60 0.45 13.52
CA PRO A 185 -2.00 0.18 13.16
C PRO A 185 -2.16 -0.48 11.79
N ASN A 186 -1.34 -0.13 10.79
CA ASN A 186 -1.38 -0.78 9.49
C ASN A 186 -0.91 -2.24 9.56
N ARG A 187 0.14 -2.52 10.34
CA ARG A 187 0.56 -3.89 10.63
C ARG A 187 -0.51 -4.65 11.42
N LEU A 188 -1.22 -4.03 12.37
CA LEU A 188 -2.36 -4.67 13.05
C LEU A 188 -3.44 -5.11 12.04
N TYR A 189 -3.77 -4.30 11.03
CA TYR A 189 -4.66 -4.73 9.95
C TYR A 189 -4.13 -5.96 9.20
N PHE A 190 -2.82 -6.01 8.93
CA PHE A 190 -2.18 -7.15 8.28
C PHE A 190 -2.22 -8.44 9.11
N TRP A 191 -2.13 -8.33 10.44
CA TRP A 191 -2.14 -9.49 11.35
C TRP A 191 -3.53 -9.90 11.82
N THR A 192 -4.48 -8.96 11.88
CA THR A 192 -5.77 -9.18 12.56
C THR A 192 -6.98 -8.62 11.82
N GLY A 193 -6.83 -7.90 10.71
CA GLY A 193 -7.96 -7.36 9.93
C GLY A 193 -8.68 -6.16 10.54
N THR A 194 -8.23 -5.66 11.70
CA THR A 194 -8.86 -4.54 12.44
C THR A 194 -7.85 -3.85 13.37
N ILE A 195 -8.18 -2.64 13.80
CA ILE A 195 -7.48 -1.92 14.87
C ILE A 195 -8.38 -1.66 16.09
N ARG A 196 -9.54 -2.32 16.16
CA ARG A 196 -10.47 -2.28 17.30
C ARG A 196 -10.59 -3.66 17.90
N GLU A 197 -10.70 -3.74 19.23
CA GLU A 197 -10.91 -5.01 19.94
C GLU A 197 -12.23 -5.68 19.52
N LYS A 198 -13.25 -4.88 19.18
CA LYS A 198 -14.56 -5.33 18.72
C LYS A 198 -15.07 -4.40 17.62
N HIS A 199 -15.96 -4.91 16.77
CA HIS A 199 -16.72 -4.14 15.78
C HIS A 199 -17.82 -3.31 16.45
N ASP A 200 -17.40 -2.37 17.29
CA ASP A 200 -18.26 -1.43 18.01
C ASP A 200 -17.65 -0.04 17.89
N GLU A 201 -18.47 0.93 17.51
CA GLU A 201 -18.04 2.33 17.39
C GLU A 201 -17.54 2.90 18.72
N ASN A 202 -17.97 2.36 19.86
CA ASN A 202 -17.59 2.85 21.18
C ASN A 202 -16.23 2.30 21.68
N VAL A 203 -15.65 1.31 20.98
CA VAL A 203 -14.36 0.70 21.33
C VAL A 203 -13.25 1.42 20.60
N ILE A 204 -12.36 2.15 21.29
CA ILE A 204 -11.30 2.98 20.70
C ILE A 204 -10.57 2.29 19.53
N ALA A 205 -10.43 3.00 18.42
CA ALA A 205 -9.55 2.61 17.33
C ALA A 205 -8.10 2.93 17.70
N ASN A 206 -7.22 1.92 17.63
CA ASN A 206 -5.79 2.07 17.91
C ASN A 206 -5.09 2.69 16.69
N VAL A 207 -5.28 3.99 16.47
CA VAL A 207 -4.77 4.72 15.29
C VAL A 207 -3.38 5.29 15.48
N TYR A 208 -2.73 5.17 16.64
CA TYR A 208 -1.35 5.62 16.83
C TYR A 208 -0.40 4.44 17.05
N ASN A 209 0.86 4.58 16.62
CA ASN A 209 1.91 3.57 16.86
C ASN A 209 2.08 3.23 18.36
N SER A 210 1.78 4.19 19.24
CA SER A 210 1.84 4.04 20.70
C SER A 210 0.60 3.40 21.34
N ASP A 211 -0.44 3.07 20.59
CA ASP A 211 -1.68 2.53 21.16
C ASP A 211 -1.54 1.04 21.51
N VAL A 212 -0.78 0.29 20.72
CA VAL A 212 -0.44 -1.11 20.95
C VAL A 212 1.07 -1.27 20.88
N THR A 213 1.74 -1.24 22.02
CA THR A 213 3.21 -1.21 22.12
C THR A 213 3.64 -1.63 23.51
N TYR A 214 4.79 -2.30 23.68
CA TYR A 214 5.45 -2.65 24.96
C TYR A 214 4.51 -2.88 26.18
N ASN A 215 4.13 -1.80 26.89
CA ASN A 215 3.31 -1.81 28.10
C ASN A 215 1.80 -1.64 27.89
N ARG A 216 1.35 -1.55 26.64
CA ARG A 216 -0.04 -1.44 26.17
C ARG A 216 -0.32 -2.60 25.22
N GLU A 217 -0.82 -3.69 25.77
CA GLU A 217 -1.05 -4.93 25.03
C GLU A 217 -2.50 -5.07 24.57
N ALA A 218 -2.67 -5.53 23.33
CA ALA A 218 -3.92 -5.95 22.74
C ALA A 218 -4.29 -7.40 23.12
N SER A 219 -5.53 -7.80 22.86
CA SER A 219 -6.01 -9.15 23.16
C SER A 219 -7.16 -9.66 22.28
N TRP A 220 -7.51 -8.95 21.20
CA TRP A 220 -8.43 -9.52 20.22
C TRP A 220 -7.74 -10.61 19.40
N LYS A 221 -8.53 -11.38 18.66
CA LYS A 221 -8.05 -12.55 17.93
C LYS A 221 -7.19 -12.13 16.74
N THR A 222 -6.09 -12.84 16.55
CA THR A 222 -5.16 -12.64 15.44
C THR A 222 -5.31 -13.74 14.39
N PHE A 223 -4.93 -13.49 13.13
CA PHE A 223 -4.99 -14.52 12.10
C PHE A 223 -4.11 -15.76 12.41
N PRO A 224 -2.90 -15.64 13.00
CA PRO A 224 -2.14 -16.80 13.48
C PRO A 224 -2.90 -17.72 14.46
N GLU A 225 -3.83 -17.19 15.26
CA GLU A 225 -4.68 -18.04 16.12
C GLU A 225 -5.68 -18.88 15.30
N TYR A 226 -6.21 -18.35 14.19
CA TYR A 226 -7.01 -19.14 13.25
C TYR A 226 -6.20 -20.27 12.62
N LEU A 227 -4.92 -20.03 12.32
CA LEU A 227 -4.01 -21.06 11.81
C LEU A 227 -3.74 -22.14 12.85
N GLU A 228 -3.46 -21.74 14.09
CA GLU A 228 -3.22 -22.66 15.21
C GLU A 228 -4.43 -23.56 15.48
N GLU A 229 -5.63 -22.97 15.56
CA GLU A 229 -6.88 -23.69 15.82
C GLU A 229 -7.25 -24.69 14.71
N ASN A 230 -6.78 -24.44 13.48
CA ASN A 230 -7.01 -25.32 12.34
C ASN A 230 -5.86 -26.30 12.08
N ASN A 231 -4.84 -26.34 12.94
CA ASN A 231 -3.61 -27.15 12.79
C ASN A 231 -2.86 -26.86 11.49
N ILE A 232 -2.88 -25.61 11.04
CA ILE A 232 -2.15 -25.18 9.84
C ILE A 232 -0.74 -24.80 10.26
N PRO A 233 0.32 -25.38 9.65
CA PRO A 233 1.69 -25.00 9.97
C PRO A 233 1.96 -23.53 9.64
N TRP A 234 2.44 -22.77 10.62
CA TRP A 234 2.81 -21.37 10.46
C TRP A 234 4.02 -20.99 11.31
N LYS A 235 4.75 -19.94 10.90
CA LYS A 235 5.89 -19.37 11.65
C LYS A 235 6.18 -17.93 11.24
N VAL A 236 6.69 -17.13 12.18
CA VAL A 236 7.26 -15.80 11.93
C VAL A 236 8.77 -15.88 12.08
N TYR A 237 9.50 -15.54 11.03
CA TYR A 237 10.96 -15.52 10.97
C TYR A 237 11.47 -14.10 11.16
N GLN A 238 12.42 -13.95 12.08
CA GLN A 238 13.09 -12.69 12.39
C GLN A 238 14.45 -12.99 13.01
N ASN A 239 15.35 -12.00 13.04
CA ASN A 239 16.65 -12.23 13.68
C ASN A 239 16.55 -12.21 15.21
N GLU A 240 15.89 -11.21 15.78
CA GLU A 240 15.58 -11.09 17.21
C GLU A 240 14.28 -10.27 17.42
N VAL A 241 13.64 -10.38 18.59
CA VAL A 241 12.47 -9.57 18.99
C VAL A 241 12.85 -8.15 19.44
N SER A 242 11.88 -7.23 19.46
CA SER A 242 12.09 -5.81 19.83
C SER A 242 11.97 -5.51 21.32
N ILE A 243 11.31 -6.37 22.11
CA ILE A 243 11.37 -6.20 23.57
C ILE A 243 12.83 -6.16 24.03
N GLU A 244 13.14 -5.35 25.05
CA GLU A 244 14.50 -5.20 25.58
C GLU A 244 15.19 -6.56 25.79
N THR A 245 16.27 -6.79 25.03
CA THR A 245 17.07 -8.02 25.10
C THR A 245 18.55 -7.75 25.42
N GLY A 246 18.92 -6.50 25.73
CA GLY A 246 20.28 -6.10 26.09
C GLY A 246 21.17 -5.80 24.89
N PHE A 247 20.60 -5.28 23.81
CA PHE A 247 21.37 -4.71 22.70
C PHE A 247 21.87 -3.30 23.07
N GLU A 248 23.05 -2.93 22.57
CA GLU A 248 23.67 -1.63 22.80
C GLU A 248 24.05 -0.96 21.48
N GLY A 249 23.97 0.38 21.43
CA GLY A 249 24.32 1.14 20.22
C GLY A 249 23.45 0.79 19.02
N GLU A 250 24.07 0.51 17.87
CA GLU A 250 23.40 0.19 16.60
C GLU A 250 22.96 -1.29 16.49
N GLU A 251 23.16 -2.11 17.54
CA GLU A 251 22.78 -3.54 17.51
C GLU A 251 21.30 -3.75 17.24
N ASP A 252 20.43 -2.92 17.83
CA ASP A 252 18.98 -3.03 17.66
C ASP A 252 18.57 -2.83 16.18
N ASP A 253 19.08 -1.76 15.54
CA ASP A 253 18.78 -1.42 14.15
C ASP A 253 19.19 -2.51 13.15
N TRP A 254 20.24 -3.26 13.47
CA TRP A 254 20.78 -4.33 12.64
C TRP A 254 20.20 -5.71 12.93
N LEU A 255 19.74 -5.97 14.16
CA LEU A 255 19.51 -7.33 14.66
C LEU A 255 18.11 -7.56 15.24
N ALA A 256 17.41 -6.54 15.72
CA ALA A 256 16.03 -6.64 16.22
C ALA A 256 15.03 -6.36 15.11
N ASN A 257 13.80 -6.85 15.24
CA ASN A 257 12.75 -6.74 14.22
C ASN A 257 12.03 -5.37 14.18
N PHE A 258 12.60 -4.30 14.74
CA PHE A 258 12.10 -2.91 14.63
C PHE A 258 10.62 -2.68 14.97
N THR A 259 10.06 -3.49 15.88
CA THR A 259 8.64 -3.54 16.27
C THR A 259 7.67 -3.89 15.14
N ASP A 260 8.19 -4.36 14.00
CA ASP A 260 7.46 -4.72 12.79
C ASP A 260 6.68 -6.04 12.90
N ASN A 261 6.80 -6.71 14.05
CA ASN A 261 5.96 -7.82 14.50
C ASN A 261 5.07 -7.40 15.69
N PRO A 262 3.88 -6.79 15.44
CA PRO A 262 2.95 -6.42 16.51
C PRO A 262 2.45 -7.56 17.39
N LEU A 263 2.65 -8.84 17.01
CA LEU A 263 2.30 -9.97 17.88
C LEU A 263 3.04 -9.93 19.22
N GLU A 264 4.19 -9.25 19.29
CA GLU A 264 4.89 -8.95 20.55
C GLU A 264 3.95 -8.30 21.57
N TRP A 265 2.99 -7.49 21.13
CA TRP A 265 2.13 -6.70 21.99
C TRP A 265 0.72 -7.31 22.12
N PHE A 266 0.55 -8.60 21.82
CA PHE A 266 -0.69 -9.34 22.11
C PHE A 266 -0.49 -10.28 23.29
N LYS A 267 -1.36 -10.16 24.30
CA LYS A 267 -1.24 -10.87 25.59
C LYS A 267 -1.08 -12.38 25.44
N GLN A 268 -1.79 -12.98 24.49
CA GLN A 268 -1.80 -14.42 24.25
C GLN A 268 -0.49 -14.99 23.68
N PHE A 269 0.42 -14.14 23.20
CA PHE A 269 1.74 -14.57 22.69
C PHE A 269 2.84 -14.52 23.74
N HIS A 270 2.63 -13.83 24.87
CA HIS A 270 3.53 -13.89 26.02
C HIS A 270 5.00 -13.49 25.71
N ILE A 271 5.23 -12.40 24.96
CA ILE A 271 6.56 -11.96 24.48
C ILE A 271 7.65 -11.90 25.55
N ARG A 272 7.28 -11.61 26.81
CA ARG A 272 8.24 -11.52 27.93
C ARG A 272 8.87 -12.86 28.32
N PHE A 273 8.37 -13.98 27.80
CA PHE A 273 9.03 -15.28 27.88
C PHE A 273 10.01 -15.54 26.73
N SER A 274 10.26 -14.56 25.85
CA SER A 274 11.25 -14.70 24.78
C SER A 274 12.64 -14.96 25.36
N HIS A 275 13.43 -15.75 24.63
CA HIS A 275 14.75 -16.19 25.06
C HIS A 275 15.71 -15.03 25.31
N GLY A 276 15.74 -14.05 24.40
CA GLY A 276 16.56 -12.84 24.54
C GLY A 276 16.21 -12.06 25.81
N HIS A 277 14.91 -11.84 26.06
CA HIS A 277 14.46 -11.09 27.24
C HIS A 277 14.78 -11.82 28.55
N MET A 278 14.49 -13.13 28.65
CA MET A 278 14.80 -13.90 29.86
C MET A 278 16.31 -13.93 30.16
N LYS A 279 17.17 -13.91 29.13
CA LYS A 279 18.64 -13.80 29.30
C LYS A 279 19.10 -12.40 29.70
N PHE A 280 18.37 -11.36 29.29
CA PHE A 280 18.66 -9.98 29.66
C PHE A 280 18.38 -9.72 31.15
N LEU A 281 17.27 -10.22 31.70
CA LEU A 281 16.82 -9.89 33.05
C LEU A 281 17.90 -10.10 34.15
N PRO A 282 18.63 -11.24 34.21
CA PRO A 282 19.70 -11.42 35.22
C PRO A 282 20.89 -10.49 35.02
N LYS A 283 21.19 -10.07 33.78
CA LYS A 283 22.25 -9.09 33.50
C LYS A 283 21.83 -7.70 33.98
N ALA A 284 20.62 -7.28 33.61
CA ALA A 284 20.04 -6.01 34.04
C ALA A 284 20.01 -5.90 35.57
N ALA A 285 19.65 -6.98 36.27
CA ALA A 285 19.60 -6.99 37.72
C ALA A 285 20.95 -6.82 38.43
N LYS A 286 22.05 -7.13 37.75
CA LYS A 286 23.41 -6.89 38.27
C LYS A 286 23.86 -5.44 38.03
N ILE A 287 23.47 -4.85 36.90
CA ILE A 287 23.97 -3.55 36.45
C ILE A 287 23.14 -2.39 37.01
N LEU A 288 21.81 -2.51 37.03
CA LEU A 288 20.92 -1.40 37.38
C LEU A 288 21.13 -0.85 38.79
N PRO A 289 21.32 -1.66 39.86
CA PRO A 289 21.54 -1.12 41.19
C PRO A 289 22.78 -0.21 41.28
N GLU A 290 23.88 -0.63 40.66
CA GLU A 290 25.13 0.17 40.63
C GLU A 290 24.96 1.44 39.80
N ALA A 291 24.28 1.35 38.64
CA ALA A 291 24.01 2.50 37.79
C ALA A 291 23.07 3.52 38.46
N ILE A 292 22.11 3.07 39.27
CA ILE A 292 21.25 3.92 40.09
C ILE A 292 22.07 4.61 41.18
N ALA A 293 22.88 3.87 41.94
CA ALA A 293 23.70 4.42 43.01
C ALA A 293 24.67 5.50 42.51
N LYS A 294 25.35 5.25 41.38
CA LYS A 294 26.24 6.24 40.72
C LYS A 294 25.48 7.49 40.28
N LEU A 295 24.26 7.33 39.76
CA LEU A 295 23.45 8.46 39.32
C LEU A 295 22.93 9.28 40.50
N GLU A 296 22.54 8.64 41.60
CA GLU A 296 22.17 9.29 42.86
C GLU A 296 23.34 10.08 43.47
N GLU A 297 24.55 9.50 43.48
CA GLU A 297 25.76 10.20 43.93
C GLU A 297 26.07 11.41 43.05
N LYS A 298 26.01 11.25 41.71
CA LYS A 298 26.18 12.35 40.76
C LYS A 298 25.18 13.48 41.03
N ILE A 299 23.90 13.16 41.20
CA ILE A 299 22.84 14.15 41.50
C ILE A 299 23.15 14.87 42.82
N LYS A 300 23.57 14.16 43.87
CA LYS A 300 23.94 14.76 45.17
C LYS A 300 25.16 15.67 45.10
N SER A 301 26.09 15.42 44.16
CA SER A 301 27.31 16.21 43.99
C SER A 301 27.11 17.52 43.22
N LEU A 302 25.96 17.70 42.56
CA LEU A 302 25.68 18.88 41.75
C LEU A 302 24.98 19.98 42.59
N PRO A 303 25.28 21.27 42.34
CA PRO A 303 24.53 22.38 42.93
C PRO A 303 23.04 22.34 42.56
N GLU A 304 22.16 22.83 43.44
CA GLU A 304 20.70 22.83 43.23
C GLU A 304 20.27 23.57 41.94
N GLU A 305 21.05 24.56 41.50
CA GLU A 305 20.80 25.38 40.31
C GLU A 305 21.35 24.75 39.02
N ASN A 306 21.90 23.53 39.07
CA ASN A 306 22.54 22.91 37.91
C ASN A 306 21.51 22.56 36.81
N SER A 307 21.78 23.02 35.58
CA SER A 307 20.89 22.83 34.43
C SER A 307 20.65 21.37 34.03
N GLU A 308 21.55 20.44 34.40
CA GLU A 308 21.40 19.01 34.11
C GLU A 308 20.55 18.26 35.15
N LEU A 309 20.29 18.87 36.33
CA LEU A 309 19.63 18.21 37.45
C LEU A 309 18.24 17.64 37.08
N PRO A 310 17.35 18.36 36.35
CA PRO A 310 16.06 17.82 35.95
C PRO A 310 16.17 16.60 35.04
N LYS A 311 17.15 16.60 34.13
CA LYS A 311 17.41 15.48 33.21
C LYS A 311 17.91 14.25 33.96
N LEU A 312 18.88 14.43 34.86
CA LEU A 312 19.42 13.34 35.67
C LEU A 312 18.37 12.77 36.63
N GLN A 313 17.51 13.61 37.22
CA GLN A 313 16.40 13.16 38.06
C GLN A 313 15.36 12.34 37.27
N ARG A 314 15.06 12.75 36.03
CA ARG A 314 14.20 11.97 35.13
C ARG A 314 14.82 10.62 34.78
N GLU A 315 16.12 10.60 34.46
CA GLU A 315 16.88 9.38 34.20
C GLU A 315 16.90 8.46 35.43
N LEU A 316 17.10 9.00 36.63
CA LEU A 316 17.07 8.25 37.88
C LEU A 316 15.70 7.59 38.09
N LYS A 317 14.62 8.35 37.92
CA LYS A 317 13.25 7.82 38.02
C LYS A 317 12.99 6.71 37.02
N GLN A 318 13.48 6.86 35.78
CA GLN A 318 13.36 5.82 34.74
C GLN A 318 14.13 4.55 35.12
N ARG A 319 15.39 4.67 35.57
CA ARG A 319 16.19 3.51 36.02
C ARG A 319 15.59 2.84 37.25
N GLN A 320 15.08 3.60 38.21
CA GLN A 320 14.38 3.05 39.37
C GLN A 320 13.12 2.28 38.94
N ALA A 321 12.30 2.82 38.03
CA ALA A 321 11.16 2.11 37.48
C ALA A 321 11.56 0.84 36.70
N GLN A 322 12.65 0.91 35.93
CA GLN A 322 13.23 -0.25 35.25
C GLN A 322 13.71 -1.32 36.25
N TRP A 323 14.33 -0.92 37.35
CA TRP A 323 14.77 -1.83 38.40
C TRP A 323 13.59 -2.54 39.08
N GLU A 324 12.53 -1.81 39.41
CA GLU A 324 11.29 -2.41 39.93
C GLU A 324 10.68 -3.41 38.94
N TYR A 325 10.65 -3.06 37.64
CA TYR A 325 10.22 -3.99 36.61
C TYR A 325 11.09 -5.24 36.57
N VAL A 326 12.43 -5.10 36.53
CA VAL A 326 13.37 -6.23 36.44
C VAL A 326 13.24 -7.17 37.64
N LYS A 327 13.10 -6.64 38.85
CA LYS A 327 12.88 -7.46 40.07
C LYS A 327 11.63 -8.34 39.94
N ASN A 328 10.51 -7.75 39.49
CA ASN A 328 9.26 -8.47 39.30
C ASN A 328 9.34 -9.46 38.12
N ALA A 329 9.99 -9.03 37.03
CA ALA A 329 10.14 -9.82 35.82
C ALA A 329 11.00 -11.08 36.06
N LEU A 330 12.07 -10.99 36.85
CA LEU A 330 12.93 -12.13 37.20
C LEU A 330 12.18 -13.28 37.90
N GLN A 331 11.17 -12.94 38.71
CA GLN A 331 10.37 -13.94 39.41
C GLN A 331 9.27 -14.52 38.49
N LYS A 332 8.78 -13.71 37.56
CA LYS A 332 7.64 -14.05 36.70
C LYS A 332 8.05 -14.82 35.44
N TYR A 333 9.08 -14.35 34.75
CA TYR A 333 9.48 -14.85 33.43
C TYR A 333 10.67 -15.81 33.57
N THR A 334 10.35 -17.03 34.00
CA THR A 334 11.32 -18.14 34.13
C THR A 334 10.93 -19.31 33.22
N PRO A 335 11.87 -20.19 32.84
CA PRO A 335 11.56 -21.39 32.08
C PRO A 335 10.48 -22.26 32.75
N GLU A 336 10.49 -22.38 34.08
CA GLU A 336 9.50 -23.16 34.82
C GLU A 336 8.10 -22.55 34.75
N ASN A 337 8.00 -21.22 34.74
CA ASN A 337 6.72 -20.54 34.56
C ASN A 337 6.23 -20.59 33.12
N PHE A 338 7.14 -20.61 32.13
CA PHE A 338 6.78 -20.83 30.74
C PHE A 338 6.14 -22.21 30.55
N GLU A 339 6.70 -23.25 31.19
CA GLU A 339 6.16 -24.61 31.06
C GLU A 339 4.74 -24.77 31.61
N LYS A 340 4.31 -23.88 32.52
CA LYS A 340 2.95 -23.84 33.07
C LYS A 340 1.92 -23.26 32.09
N LEU A 341 2.35 -22.57 31.03
CA LEU A 341 1.46 -22.11 29.97
C LEU A 341 0.82 -23.30 29.25
N SER A 342 -0.38 -23.11 28.73
CA SER A 342 -1.05 -24.13 27.93
C SER A 342 -0.25 -24.48 26.68
N THR A 343 -0.46 -25.69 26.12
CA THR A 343 0.18 -26.08 24.85
C THR A 343 -0.11 -25.08 23.74
N ARG A 344 -1.34 -24.55 23.67
CA ARG A 344 -1.72 -23.51 22.69
C ARG A 344 -0.88 -22.25 22.85
N GLU A 345 -0.75 -21.72 24.06
CA GLU A 345 0.05 -20.52 24.34
C GLU A 345 1.53 -20.73 24.03
N LYS A 346 2.10 -21.88 24.41
CA LYS A 346 3.49 -22.23 24.07
C LYS A 346 3.70 -22.31 22.56
N ASN A 347 2.74 -22.87 21.82
CA ASN A 347 2.81 -22.92 20.35
C ASN A 347 2.73 -21.53 19.72
N LEU A 348 1.78 -20.69 20.15
CA LEU A 348 1.65 -19.30 19.68
C LEU A 348 2.95 -18.53 19.91
N HIS A 349 3.49 -18.59 21.12
CA HIS A 349 4.76 -17.95 21.49
C HIS A 349 5.92 -18.42 20.61
N ASN A 350 6.16 -19.73 20.54
CA ASN A 350 7.32 -20.29 19.83
C ASN A 350 7.26 -20.02 18.32
N LYS A 351 6.07 -20.03 17.72
CA LYS A 351 5.89 -19.77 16.28
C LYS A 351 5.93 -18.28 15.94
N ALA A 352 5.44 -17.40 16.82
CA ALA A 352 5.48 -15.95 16.61
C ALA A 352 6.87 -15.33 16.84
N PHE A 353 7.71 -15.97 17.67
CA PHE A 353 9.04 -15.45 18.03
C PHE A 353 10.14 -16.46 17.68
N SER A 354 10.07 -17.02 16.48
CA SER A 354 11.15 -17.85 15.95
C SER A 354 12.32 -16.97 15.49
N ASP A 355 13.32 -16.88 16.36
CA ASP A 355 14.56 -16.13 16.13
C ASP A 355 15.68 -17.02 15.52
N ASN A 356 16.85 -16.43 15.31
CA ASN A 356 18.03 -17.13 14.76
C ASN A 356 18.92 -17.77 15.83
N ARG A 357 18.39 -18.14 17.02
CA ARG A 357 19.21 -18.67 18.14
C ARG A 357 20.03 -19.92 17.86
N ASN A 358 19.76 -20.60 16.76
CA ASN A 358 20.53 -21.75 16.30
C ASN A 358 21.84 -21.33 15.58
N ASP A 359 22.01 -20.06 15.24
CA ASP A 359 23.31 -19.46 14.89
C ASP A 359 23.92 -18.79 16.13
N PRO A 360 25.06 -19.26 16.66
CA PRO A 360 25.68 -18.69 17.87
C PRO A 360 26.01 -17.19 17.78
N GLU A 361 26.13 -16.65 16.58
CA GLU A 361 26.60 -15.29 16.30
C GLU A 361 25.45 -14.34 15.86
N TYR A 362 24.18 -14.75 15.96
CA TYR A 362 23.02 -13.99 15.47
C TYR A 362 22.76 -12.66 16.19
N ARG A 363 23.37 -12.49 17.37
CA ARG A 363 23.25 -11.30 18.23
C ARG A 363 24.49 -10.42 18.24
N SER A 364 25.37 -10.56 17.25
CA SER A 364 26.64 -9.85 17.26
C SER A 364 26.86 -9.09 15.96
N LEU A 365 27.46 -7.91 16.09
CA LEU A 365 27.97 -7.14 14.96
C LEU A 365 29.46 -7.41 14.73
N THR A 366 29.93 -7.08 13.55
CA THR A 366 31.36 -7.02 13.23
C THR A 366 31.64 -5.79 12.39
N SER A 367 32.85 -5.25 12.50
CA SER A 367 33.25 -4.05 11.76
C SER A 367 33.90 -4.43 10.42
N ILE A 368 33.49 -3.75 9.37
CA ILE A 368 34.15 -3.80 8.05
C ILE A 368 34.76 -2.45 7.72
N THR A 369 35.89 -2.47 7.01
CA THR A 369 36.57 -1.27 6.49
C THR A 369 36.57 -1.32 4.96
N TYR A 370 36.27 -0.21 4.32
CA TYR A 370 36.31 -0.05 2.87
C TYR A 370 36.90 1.32 2.49
N ASP A 371 37.36 1.46 1.25
CA ASP A 371 37.92 2.71 0.70
C ASP A 371 36.83 3.51 -0.01
N ASP A 372 36.70 4.79 0.33
CA ASP A 372 35.83 5.77 -0.31
C ASP A 372 36.69 6.85 -0.97
N ASN A 373 37.07 6.64 -2.24
CA ASN A 373 37.89 7.57 -3.03
C ASN A 373 39.16 8.02 -2.30
N GLY A 374 39.89 7.07 -1.69
CA GLY A 374 41.09 7.33 -0.90
C GLY A 374 40.85 7.68 0.57
N THR A 375 39.58 7.69 1.03
CA THR A 375 39.22 7.83 2.44
C THR A 375 38.80 6.48 3.01
N GLN A 376 39.55 5.93 3.96
CA GLN A 376 39.09 4.73 4.66
C GLN A 376 37.89 5.03 5.54
N ARG A 377 36.86 4.17 5.45
CA ARG A 377 35.66 4.22 6.26
C ARG A 377 35.40 2.88 6.92
N THR A 378 34.76 2.91 8.08
CA THR A 378 34.37 1.72 8.84
C THR A 378 32.87 1.74 9.10
N MET A 379 32.22 0.59 9.03
CA MET A 379 30.81 0.43 9.42
C MET A 379 30.59 -0.89 10.16
N GLN A 380 29.59 -0.94 11.03
CA GLN A 380 29.12 -2.18 11.64
C GLN A 380 28.13 -2.89 10.72
N ILE A 381 28.09 -4.21 10.83
CA ILE A 381 27.20 -5.11 10.10
C ILE A 381 26.90 -6.34 10.96
N PRO A 382 25.80 -7.09 10.70
CA PRO A 382 25.59 -8.38 11.33
C PRO A 382 26.77 -9.32 11.10
N LYS A 383 27.24 -9.99 12.16
CA LYS A 383 28.36 -10.94 12.09
C LYS A 383 27.95 -12.27 11.45
N SER A 384 26.66 -12.56 11.39
CA SER A 384 26.11 -13.81 10.87
C SER A 384 24.80 -13.61 10.09
N ASP A 385 24.16 -14.70 9.68
CA ASP A 385 23.01 -14.68 8.78
C ASP A 385 21.72 -14.25 9.50
N VAL A 386 21.23 -13.05 9.18
CA VAL A 386 19.97 -12.51 9.73
C VAL A 386 18.72 -13.26 9.26
N LEU A 387 18.86 -14.21 8.34
CA LEU A 387 17.80 -15.10 7.83
C LEU A 387 18.09 -16.58 8.14
N PHE A 388 18.99 -16.88 9.08
CA PHE A 388 19.49 -18.24 9.34
C PHE A 388 18.38 -19.30 9.48
N GLN A 389 17.40 -19.08 10.35
CA GLN A 389 16.37 -20.07 10.62
C GLN A 389 15.41 -20.25 9.43
N PHE A 390 15.14 -19.17 8.68
CA PHE A 390 14.35 -19.23 7.45
C PHE A 390 15.08 -20.05 6.38
N ARG A 391 16.38 -19.80 6.20
CA ARG A 391 17.22 -20.54 5.26
C ARG A 391 17.28 -22.02 5.58
N GLU A 392 17.51 -22.38 6.83
CA GLU A 392 17.57 -23.78 7.24
C GLU A 392 16.22 -24.48 7.07
N ASP A 393 15.09 -23.80 7.32
CA ASP A 393 13.78 -24.40 7.09
C ASP A 393 13.51 -24.63 5.59
N VAL A 394 13.86 -23.69 4.70
CA VAL A 394 13.70 -23.87 3.25
C VAL A 394 14.60 -24.96 2.70
N LYS A 395 15.89 -24.92 3.06
CA LYS A 395 16.90 -25.89 2.63
C LYS A 395 16.53 -27.32 3.01
N ASN A 396 15.94 -27.51 4.20
CA ASN A 396 15.58 -28.82 4.70
C ASN A 396 14.12 -29.22 4.42
N GLY A 397 13.38 -28.45 3.59
CA GLY A 397 11.98 -28.77 3.24
C GLY A 397 11.00 -28.66 4.40
N LYS A 398 11.29 -27.80 5.38
CA LYS A 398 10.50 -27.56 6.61
C LYS A 398 9.77 -26.21 6.59
N LEU A 399 9.75 -25.51 5.47
CA LEU A 399 9.00 -24.25 5.32
C LEU A 399 7.51 -24.50 5.66
N PRO A 400 6.89 -23.74 6.59
CA PRO A 400 5.47 -23.89 6.92
C PRO A 400 4.54 -23.50 5.78
N THR A 401 3.24 -23.82 5.92
CA THR A 401 2.21 -23.41 4.96
C THR A 401 2.09 -21.88 4.89
N VAL A 402 2.23 -21.20 6.03
CA VAL A 402 2.20 -19.73 6.09
C VAL A 402 3.42 -19.22 6.85
N SER A 403 4.20 -18.34 6.23
CA SER A 403 5.41 -17.77 6.80
C SER A 403 5.39 -16.26 6.69
N TRP A 404 5.79 -15.58 7.76
CA TRP A 404 6.09 -14.15 7.74
C TRP A 404 7.59 -13.95 7.96
N VAL A 405 8.19 -13.05 7.20
CA VAL A 405 9.60 -12.68 7.35
C VAL A 405 9.64 -11.21 7.76
N VAL A 406 10.24 -10.91 8.91
CA VAL A 406 10.30 -9.57 9.49
C VAL A 406 11.75 -9.10 9.54
N ALA A 407 12.00 -7.98 8.87
CA ALA A 407 13.33 -7.41 8.72
C ALA A 407 13.74 -6.56 9.93
N PRO A 408 15.04 -6.48 10.26
CA PRO A 408 15.56 -5.39 11.08
C PRO A 408 15.45 -4.02 10.40
N SER A 409 15.57 -2.94 11.17
CA SER A 409 15.39 -1.55 10.69
C SER A 409 16.26 -1.23 9.47
N ASN A 410 17.54 -1.61 9.52
CA ASN A 410 18.47 -1.36 8.42
C ASN A 410 18.16 -2.18 7.16
N PHE A 411 17.24 -3.15 7.24
CA PHE A 411 16.80 -4.01 6.15
C PHE A 411 15.30 -3.84 5.81
N SER A 412 14.60 -2.89 6.44
CA SER A 412 13.15 -2.73 6.29
C SER A 412 12.76 -1.72 5.21
N ASP A 413 13.69 -1.12 4.48
CA ASP A 413 13.47 0.04 3.59
C ASP A 413 12.97 1.31 4.30
N HIS A 414 12.85 1.32 5.64
CA HIS A 414 12.45 2.52 6.36
C HIS A 414 13.36 3.72 5.97
N PRO A 415 12.81 4.89 5.58
CA PRO A 415 13.60 6.04 5.08
C PRO A 415 14.51 6.70 6.13
N GLY A 416 14.31 6.38 7.40
CA GLY A 416 15.24 6.70 8.48
C GLY A 416 16.53 5.88 8.46
N SER A 417 16.54 4.76 7.75
CA SER A 417 17.57 3.73 7.81
C SER A 417 18.25 3.55 6.44
N PRO A 418 19.49 3.03 6.40
CA PRO A 418 20.18 2.77 5.15
C PRO A 418 19.37 1.77 4.30
N TRP A 419 19.36 1.96 2.99
CA TRP A 419 18.56 1.18 2.04
C TRP A 419 19.10 -0.23 1.75
N TYR A 420 19.13 -1.11 2.75
CA TYR A 420 19.46 -2.54 2.53
C TYR A 420 18.24 -3.43 2.35
N GLY A 421 17.01 -2.90 2.27
CA GLY A 421 15.81 -3.72 2.05
C GLY A 421 15.81 -4.42 0.69
N ALA A 422 16.38 -3.80 -0.35
CA ALA A 422 16.57 -4.46 -1.65
C ALA A 422 17.45 -5.71 -1.55
N TRP A 423 18.49 -5.65 -0.72
CA TRP A 423 19.35 -6.80 -0.45
C TRP A 423 18.59 -7.87 0.33
N TYR A 424 17.88 -7.49 1.39
CA TYR A 424 17.13 -8.43 2.22
C TYR A 424 16.06 -9.16 1.41
N LEU A 425 15.30 -8.44 0.59
CA LEU A 425 14.33 -8.99 -0.36
C LEU A 425 14.99 -9.93 -1.38
N SER A 426 16.13 -9.53 -1.96
CA SER A 426 16.88 -10.40 -2.87
C SER A 426 17.32 -11.69 -2.20
N GLU A 427 17.77 -11.62 -0.95
CA GLU A 427 18.23 -12.78 -0.18
C GLU A 427 17.06 -13.71 0.16
N VAL A 428 15.90 -13.17 0.52
CA VAL A 428 14.69 -13.98 0.75
C VAL A 428 14.29 -14.75 -0.52
N ILE A 429 14.31 -14.10 -1.69
CA ILE A 429 14.03 -14.77 -2.97
C ILE A 429 15.11 -15.81 -3.30
N ASP A 430 16.39 -15.51 -3.09
CA ASP A 430 17.46 -16.48 -3.33
C ASP A 430 17.32 -17.71 -2.43
N ILE A 431 17.05 -17.54 -1.12
CA ILE A 431 16.78 -18.64 -0.19
C ILE A 431 15.66 -19.53 -0.70
N LEU A 432 14.52 -18.95 -1.09
CA LEU A 432 13.37 -19.70 -1.60
C LEU A 432 13.72 -20.49 -2.86
N THR A 433 14.51 -19.92 -3.76
CA THR A 433 14.85 -20.52 -5.06
C THR A 433 16.03 -21.49 -5.02
N GLN A 434 16.85 -21.46 -3.97
CA GLN A 434 17.91 -22.47 -3.70
C GLN A 434 17.33 -23.89 -3.59
N ASN A 435 16.05 -24.02 -3.21
CA ASN A 435 15.30 -25.26 -3.26
C ASN A 435 14.17 -25.17 -4.30
N PRO A 436 14.39 -25.58 -5.56
CA PRO A 436 13.39 -25.48 -6.62
C PRO A 436 12.07 -26.20 -6.33
N GLU A 437 12.12 -27.27 -5.52
CA GLU A 437 10.93 -28.02 -5.12
C GLU A 437 10.02 -27.23 -4.16
N VAL A 438 10.61 -26.34 -3.35
CA VAL A 438 9.88 -25.39 -2.51
C VAL A 438 9.33 -24.27 -3.39
N TRP A 439 10.20 -23.57 -4.14
CA TRP A 439 9.79 -22.40 -4.91
C TRP A 439 8.66 -22.67 -5.92
N LYS A 440 8.68 -23.83 -6.61
CA LYS A 440 7.63 -24.18 -7.58
C LYS A 440 6.23 -24.31 -6.94
N LYS A 441 6.14 -24.32 -5.61
CA LYS A 441 4.93 -24.37 -4.80
C LYS A 441 4.80 -23.18 -3.84
N THR A 442 5.55 -22.09 -4.04
CA THR A 442 5.54 -20.93 -3.16
C THR A 442 4.83 -19.74 -3.80
N ILE A 443 4.05 -19.05 -2.97
CA ILE A 443 3.54 -17.70 -3.23
C ILE A 443 4.31 -16.75 -2.32
N PHE A 444 5.17 -15.91 -2.88
CA PHE A 444 5.86 -14.85 -2.15
C PHE A 444 5.14 -13.52 -2.38
N ILE A 445 4.84 -12.80 -1.29
CA ILE A 445 4.10 -11.54 -1.31
C ILE A 445 4.97 -10.47 -0.63
N LEU A 446 5.40 -9.49 -1.42
CA LEU A 446 6.03 -8.26 -0.95
C LEU A 446 4.95 -7.18 -0.81
N ASN A 447 4.78 -6.62 0.38
CA ASN A 447 3.95 -5.44 0.60
C ASN A 447 4.67 -4.39 1.47
N TYR A 448 4.06 -3.22 1.60
CA TYR A 448 4.50 -2.15 2.47
C TYR A 448 3.36 -1.79 3.43
N ASP A 449 3.70 -1.32 4.62
CA ASP A 449 2.74 -1.01 5.67
C ASP A 449 2.04 0.35 5.46
N GLU A 450 2.78 1.40 5.14
CA GLU A 450 2.29 2.77 4.90
C GLU A 450 3.22 3.57 3.96
N ASN A 451 2.97 4.87 3.75
CA ASN A 451 3.58 5.68 2.69
C ASN A 451 4.71 6.63 3.12
N ASP A 452 5.13 6.63 4.39
CA ASP A 452 6.09 7.53 5.06
C ASP A 452 5.69 9.03 5.04
N GLY A 453 4.63 9.40 4.32
CA GLY A 453 4.30 10.78 3.99
C GLY A 453 4.69 11.19 2.56
N TYR A 454 5.18 10.27 1.72
CA TYR A 454 5.33 10.51 0.29
C TYR A 454 3.98 10.51 -0.43
N PHE A 455 3.87 11.41 -1.41
CA PHE A 455 2.68 11.67 -2.19
C PHE A 455 2.22 10.44 -2.97
N ASP A 456 0.90 10.27 -3.05
CA ASP A 456 0.25 9.40 -4.03
C ASP A 456 -0.93 10.16 -4.64
N HIS A 457 -1.08 10.08 -5.96
CA HIS A 457 -2.06 10.88 -6.70
C HIS A 457 -3.48 10.35 -6.62
N ILE A 458 -3.68 9.08 -6.22
CA ILE A 458 -5.01 8.48 -6.12
C ILE A 458 -5.54 8.74 -4.71
N PRO A 459 -6.62 9.53 -4.56
CA PRO A 459 -7.30 9.64 -3.29
C PRO A 459 -7.82 8.27 -2.85
N PRO A 460 -7.64 7.89 -1.59
CA PRO A 460 -8.08 6.58 -1.14
C PRO A 460 -9.60 6.45 -1.14
N PHE A 461 -10.08 5.21 -1.35
CA PHE A 461 -11.47 4.86 -1.15
C PHE A 461 -11.75 4.68 0.34
N VAL A 462 -12.71 5.43 0.88
CA VAL A 462 -13.04 5.42 2.32
C VAL A 462 -14.54 5.23 2.54
N PRO A 463 -15.00 4.74 3.70
CA PRO A 463 -16.43 4.72 4.00
C PRO A 463 -16.97 6.15 4.12
N PRO A 464 -18.24 6.39 3.75
CA PRO A 464 -18.90 7.66 4.05
C PRO A 464 -18.97 7.88 5.57
N ASN A 465 -18.88 9.15 6.00
CA ASN A 465 -19.06 9.53 7.40
C ASN A 465 -20.48 9.11 7.86
N PRO A 466 -20.61 8.22 8.86
CA PRO A 466 -21.90 7.66 9.27
C PRO A 466 -22.81 8.67 10.00
N TYR A 467 -22.28 9.81 10.42
CA TYR A 467 -22.99 10.82 11.22
C TYR A 467 -23.32 12.10 10.43
N LYS A 468 -22.72 12.29 9.25
CA LYS A 468 -22.97 13.45 8.38
C LYS A 468 -23.89 13.08 7.23
N PRO A 469 -25.02 13.78 7.02
CA PRO A 469 -25.78 13.64 5.78
C PRO A 469 -24.91 14.09 4.61
N ASN A 470 -25.18 13.56 3.40
CA ASN A 470 -24.46 13.93 2.18
C ASN A 470 -22.95 13.60 2.18
N SER A 471 -22.49 12.64 2.99
CA SER A 471 -21.12 12.10 2.94
C SER A 471 -20.95 10.94 1.95
N GLY A 472 -22.06 10.43 1.41
CA GLY A 472 -22.16 9.29 0.50
C GLY A 472 -23.09 8.21 1.04
N LYS A 473 -23.08 7.01 0.43
CA LYS A 473 -23.98 5.89 0.76
C LYS A 473 -23.30 4.54 0.58
N VAL A 474 -23.78 3.53 1.30
CA VAL A 474 -23.35 2.14 1.14
C VAL A 474 -24.54 1.23 0.90
N SER A 475 -24.31 0.09 0.25
CA SER A 475 -25.28 -1.00 0.14
C SER A 475 -25.76 -1.47 1.51
N GLU A 476 -26.98 -2.01 1.55
CA GLU A 476 -27.55 -2.60 2.76
C GLU A 476 -26.64 -3.71 3.32
N GLY A 477 -26.45 -3.74 4.64
CA GLY A 477 -25.57 -4.70 5.33
C GLY A 477 -24.11 -4.25 5.50
N ILE A 478 -23.68 -3.19 4.82
CA ILE A 478 -22.37 -2.57 5.07
C ILE A 478 -22.46 -1.66 6.32
N VAL A 479 -21.58 -1.92 7.30
CA VAL A 479 -21.46 -1.11 8.52
C VAL A 479 -20.23 -0.22 8.40
N THR A 480 -20.42 1.10 8.36
CA THR A 480 -19.32 2.07 8.21
C THR A 480 -18.80 2.62 9.54
N LYS A 481 -19.61 2.58 10.60
CA LYS A 481 -19.27 3.12 11.93
C LYS A 481 -18.01 2.51 12.55
N THR A 482 -17.73 1.24 12.24
CA THR A 482 -16.56 0.51 12.75
C THR A 482 -15.27 0.91 12.04
N ASP A 483 -15.37 1.43 10.81
CA ASP A 483 -14.25 1.96 10.02
C ASP A 483 -14.19 3.51 10.06
N TYR A 484 -14.72 4.12 11.12
CA TYR A 484 -14.74 5.56 11.31
C TYR A 484 -14.29 5.96 12.72
N VAL A 485 -13.48 7.02 12.87
CA VAL A 485 -13.06 7.55 14.17
C VAL A 485 -13.79 8.86 14.46
N GLY A 486 -14.58 8.87 15.52
CA GLY A 486 -15.25 10.07 16.05
C GLY A 486 -14.28 11.00 16.79
N LYS A 487 -14.59 12.31 16.88
CA LYS A 487 -13.79 13.28 17.65
C LYS A 487 -13.64 12.92 19.13
N ASP A 488 -14.63 12.26 19.68
CA ASP A 488 -14.69 11.82 21.08
C ASP A 488 -13.83 10.57 21.37
N GLN A 489 -13.22 9.98 20.34
CA GLN A 489 -12.40 8.77 20.42
C GLN A 489 -10.89 9.04 20.50
N THR A 490 -10.47 10.29 20.67
CA THR A 490 -9.04 10.59 20.84
C THR A 490 -8.53 10.15 22.21
N TRP A 491 -7.27 9.71 22.23
CA TRP A 491 -6.62 8.92 23.29
C TRP A 491 -6.56 9.60 24.66
N MET A 492 -6.89 10.90 24.76
CA MET A 492 -7.04 11.57 26.03
C MET A 492 -8.51 11.73 26.41
N LYS A 493 -9.17 10.66 26.87
CA LYS A 493 -10.35 10.80 27.76
C LYS A 493 -10.01 11.52 29.08
N THR A 494 -8.76 11.94 29.27
CA THR A 494 -8.31 12.83 30.35
C THR A 494 -8.56 14.31 30.06
N LYS A 495 -8.96 14.70 28.84
CA LYS A 495 -9.42 16.05 28.50
C LYS A 495 -10.68 15.95 27.61
N PRO A 496 -11.57 16.96 27.62
CA PRO A 496 -12.59 17.10 26.57
C PRO A 496 -11.92 17.16 25.20
N ALA A 497 -12.59 16.66 24.15
CA ALA A 497 -12.12 16.82 22.79
C ALA A 497 -11.89 18.30 22.47
N ASP A 498 -10.79 18.63 21.81
CA ASP A 498 -10.43 19.99 21.41
C ASP A 498 -10.19 20.11 19.89
N GLU A 499 -9.74 21.28 19.45
CA GLU A 499 -9.57 21.60 18.03
C GLU A 499 -8.44 20.79 17.36
N ASP A 500 -7.53 20.20 18.14
CA ASP A 500 -6.42 19.40 17.61
C ASP A 500 -6.85 17.96 17.30
N ASP A 501 -7.99 17.51 17.84
CA ASP A 501 -8.49 16.15 17.62
C ASP A 501 -9.06 15.94 16.21
N ARG A 502 -8.61 14.88 15.54
CA ARG A 502 -9.04 14.53 14.17
C ARG A 502 -10.17 13.51 14.15
N GLU A 503 -11.17 13.81 13.33
CA GLU A 503 -12.26 12.91 12.95
C GLU A 503 -12.08 12.52 11.49
N SER A 504 -12.06 11.21 11.21
CA SER A 504 -11.87 10.73 9.84
C SER A 504 -12.31 9.27 9.72
N PRO A 505 -12.68 8.81 8.52
CA PRO A 505 -12.62 7.38 8.22
C PRO A 505 -11.24 6.82 8.55
N ILE A 506 -11.20 5.59 9.05
CA ILE A 506 -9.93 4.89 9.37
C ILE A 506 -9.13 4.70 8.09
N GLY A 507 -9.76 4.20 7.02
CA GLY A 507 -9.11 4.04 5.73
C GLY A 507 -10.11 3.73 4.61
N LEU A 508 -9.69 3.29 3.43
CA LEU A 508 -8.31 2.94 3.10
C LEU A 508 -7.36 4.14 3.26
N GLY A 509 -6.10 3.87 3.56
CA GLY A 509 -5.03 4.87 3.53
C GLY A 509 -4.47 5.02 2.13
N PHE A 510 -3.34 5.70 1.96
CA PHE A 510 -2.74 5.95 0.65
C PHE A 510 -2.20 4.67 -0.01
N ARG A 511 -2.00 4.68 -1.34
CA ARG A 511 -1.46 3.51 -2.04
C ARG A 511 -0.04 3.19 -1.59
N VAL A 512 0.23 1.90 -1.43
CA VAL A 512 1.54 1.36 -1.05
C VAL A 512 1.90 0.17 -1.95
N PRO A 513 3.20 -0.07 -2.23
CA PRO A 513 3.59 -1.13 -3.14
C PRO A 513 3.11 -2.54 -2.74
N LEU A 514 2.74 -3.33 -3.74
CA LEU A 514 2.45 -4.77 -3.63
C LEU A 514 2.95 -5.48 -4.88
N VAL A 515 3.81 -6.49 -4.70
CA VAL A 515 4.27 -7.39 -5.76
C VAL A 515 4.14 -8.83 -5.29
N ILE A 516 3.48 -9.66 -6.09
CA ILE A 516 3.33 -11.09 -5.81
C ILE A 516 4.26 -11.85 -6.75
N ALA A 517 5.33 -12.44 -6.20
CA ALA A 517 6.27 -13.28 -6.92
C ALA A 517 5.95 -14.76 -6.69
N SER A 518 5.60 -15.45 -7.76
CA SER A 518 5.19 -16.85 -7.71
C SER A 518 5.26 -17.44 -9.11
N PRO A 519 5.41 -18.76 -9.25
CA PRO A 519 5.29 -19.43 -10.54
C PRO A 519 4.01 -19.05 -11.34
N TRP A 520 2.91 -18.72 -10.65
CA TRP A 520 1.60 -18.36 -11.21
C TRP A 520 1.37 -16.85 -11.44
N THR A 521 2.39 -16.02 -11.21
CA THR A 521 2.31 -14.56 -11.38
C THR A 521 3.37 -13.99 -12.33
N ARG A 522 4.10 -14.88 -13.01
CA ARG A 522 5.19 -14.54 -13.95
C ARG A 522 4.69 -13.76 -15.18
N GLY A 523 5.60 -12.98 -15.77
CA GLY A 523 5.40 -12.26 -17.02
C GLY A 523 5.14 -10.77 -16.86
N GLY A 524 5.46 -10.20 -15.70
CA GLY A 524 5.44 -8.75 -15.52
C GLY A 524 4.05 -8.13 -15.57
N TRP A 525 3.02 -8.75 -15.01
CA TRP A 525 1.63 -8.29 -15.14
C TRP A 525 1.28 -7.15 -14.17
N VAL A 526 0.23 -6.39 -14.47
CA VAL A 526 -0.41 -5.46 -13.52
C VAL A 526 -1.80 -5.93 -13.11
N CYS A 527 -2.08 -5.88 -11.81
CA CYS A 527 -3.41 -6.08 -11.24
C CYS A 527 -3.96 -4.75 -10.69
N SER A 528 -5.12 -4.33 -11.18
CA SER A 528 -5.76 -3.06 -10.79
C SER A 528 -7.09 -3.27 -10.04
N GLU A 529 -7.23 -4.42 -9.37
CA GLU A 529 -8.25 -4.60 -8.34
C GLU A 529 -7.84 -3.87 -7.06
N VAL A 530 -8.81 -3.29 -6.37
CA VAL A 530 -8.58 -2.62 -5.08
C VAL A 530 -8.22 -3.65 -4.03
N PHE A 531 -7.06 -3.48 -3.42
CA PHE A 531 -6.57 -4.29 -2.31
C PHE A 531 -6.14 -3.40 -1.14
N ASP A 532 -6.11 -3.98 0.05
CA ASP A 532 -5.48 -3.37 1.23
C ASP A 532 -4.78 -4.41 2.10
N LEU A 533 -4.29 -4.04 3.29
CA LEU A 533 -3.62 -4.97 4.19
C LEU A 533 -4.55 -6.04 4.79
N THR A 534 -5.86 -5.98 4.55
CA THR A 534 -6.77 -7.12 4.83
C THR A 534 -6.84 -8.12 3.68
N SER A 535 -6.45 -7.75 2.45
CA SER A 535 -6.43 -8.64 1.29
C SER A 535 -5.55 -9.88 1.49
N PRO A 536 -4.36 -9.82 2.13
CA PRO A 536 -3.60 -11.00 2.55
C PRO A 536 -4.38 -11.96 3.45
N ILE A 537 -5.14 -11.43 4.43
CA ILE A 537 -6.00 -12.24 5.30
C ILE A 537 -7.10 -12.91 4.47
N GLN A 538 -7.82 -12.15 3.66
CA GLN A 538 -8.88 -12.69 2.80
C GLN A 538 -8.35 -13.71 1.77
N PHE A 539 -7.11 -13.54 1.28
CA PHE A 539 -6.43 -14.53 0.46
C PHE A 539 -6.19 -15.83 1.23
N MET A 540 -5.65 -15.74 2.45
CA MET A 540 -5.44 -16.90 3.31
C MET A 540 -6.76 -17.60 3.67
N GLU A 541 -7.84 -16.87 3.96
CA GLU A 541 -9.18 -17.42 4.16
C GLU A 541 -9.60 -18.28 2.96
N HIS A 542 -9.50 -17.73 1.74
CA HIS A 542 -9.85 -18.42 0.50
C HIS A 542 -8.97 -19.65 0.25
N PHE A 543 -7.65 -19.46 0.26
CA PHE A 543 -6.68 -20.49 -0.07
C PHE A 543 -6.68 -21.64 0.96
N LEU A 544 -6.69 -21.32 2.26
CA LEU A 544 -6.66 -22.33 3.32
C LEU A 544 -8.00 -23.04 3.47
N SER A 545 -9.12 -22.36 3.21
CA SER A 545 -10.42 -23.03 3.17
C SER A 545 -10.49 -24.05 2.04
N HIS A 546 -9.97 -23.70 0.85
CA HIS A 546 -9.83 -24.64 -0.25
C HIS A 546 -8.93 -25.81 0.12
N LYS A 547 -7.75 -25.53 0.68
CA LYS A 547 -6.72 -26.53 0.99
C LYS A 547 -7.13 -27.51 2.09
N THR A 548 -7.90 -27.05 3.07
CA THR A 548 -8.30 -27.86 4.24
C THR A 548 -9.71 -28.44 4.14
N GLY A 549 -10.55 -27.91 3.23
CA GLY A 549 -11.98 -28.23 3.15
C GLY A 549 -12.82 -27.67 4.31
N LYS A 550 -12.22 -26.87 5.21
CA LYS A 550 -12.90 -26.22 6.35
C LYS A 550 -13.12 -24.75 6.04
N LYS A 551 -14.21 -24.16 6.53
CA LYS A 551 -14.40 -22.72 6.43
C LYS A 551 -13.49 -22.00 7.43
N ILE A 552 -12.51 -21.25 6.93
CA ILE A 552 -11.62 -20.39 7.71
C ILE A 552 -11.90 -18.95 7.30
N GLU A 553 -12.48 -18.18 8.21
CA GLU A 553 -12.88 -16.80 7.98
C GLU A 553 -12.66 -15.99 9.27
N SER A 554 -11.93 -14.88 9.16
CA SER A 554 -11.71 -13.92 10.24
C SER A 554 -12.98 -13.12 10.47
N ALA A 555 -13.41 -13.04 11.72
CA ALA A 555 -14.55 -12.23 12.11
C ALA A 555 -14.19 -10.73 12.19
N GLU A 556 -12.89 -10.44 12.20
CA GLU A 556 -12.31 -9.12 12.44
C GLU A 556 -12.24 -8.25 11.18
N VAL A 557 -12.27 -8.84 9.97
CA VAL A 557 -12.40 -8.06 8.73
C VAL A 557 -13.83 -7.54 8.59
N THR A 558 -14.00 -6.22 8.57
CA THR A 558 -15.31 -5.56 8.57
C THR A 558 -16.08 -5.78 7.27
N SER A 559 -17.41 -5.64 7.33
CA SER A 559 -18.25 -5.77 6.13
C SER A 559 -17.95 -4.71 5.06
N TRP A 560 -17.51 -3.51 5.46
CA TRP A 560 -17.07 -2.49 4.51
C TRP A 560 -15.81 -2.93 3.75
N ARG A 561 -14.79 -3.46 4.43
CA ARG A 561 -13.55 -3.92 3.77
C ARG A 561 -13.81 -5.10 2.83
N ARG A 562 -14.63 -6.07 3.25
CA ARG A 562 -15.04 -7.20 2.39
C ARG A 562 -15.81 -6.76 1.15
N ALA A 563 -16.49 -5.61 1.20
CA ALA A 563 -17.25 -5.09 0.06
C ALA A 563 -16.37 -4.43 -1.01
N VAL A 564 -15.23 -3.84 -0.64
CA VAL A 564 -14.43 -2.99 -1.53
C VAL A 564 -13.03 -3.51 -1.82
N SER A 565 -12.45 -4.31 -0.93
CA SER A 565 -11.11 -4.88 -1.08
C SER A 565 -11.18 -6.34 -1.50
N GLY A 566 -10.47 -6.67 -2.59
CA GLY A 566 -10.32 -8.03 -3.09
C GLY A 566 -9.42 -8.92 -2.23
N ASN A 567 -9.39 -10.21 -2.55
CA ASN A 567 -8.64 -11.25 -1.83
C ASN A 567 -7.37 -11.70 -2.55
N LEU A 568 -6.76 -10.84 -3.38
CA LEU A 568 -5.55 -11.10 -4.19
C LEU A 568 -5.68 -12.14 -5.32
N THR A 569 -6.78 -12.88 -5.43
CA THR A 569 -6.88 -14.01 -6.39
C THR A 569 -6.77 -13.57 -7.85
N SER A 570 -7.21 -12.35 -8.20
CA SER A 570 -7.10 -11.79 -9.55
C SER A 570 -5.65 -11.57 -10.01
N ALA A 571 -4.68 -11.58 -9.09
CA ALA A 571 -3.25 -11.48 -9.42
C ALA A 571 -2.66 -12.77 -9.98
N PHE A 572 -3.37 -13.90 -9.92
CA PHE A 572 -2.86 -15.20 -10.32
C PHE A 572 -3.42 -15.70 -11.66
N ARG A 573 -2.64 -16.53 -12.34
CA ARG A 573 -3.00 -17.21 -13.58
C ARG A 573 -2.65 -18.70 -13.50
N PRO A 574 -3.47 -19.59 -14.08
CA PRO A 574 -3.03 -20.97 -14.33
C PRO A 574 -1.79 -20.97 -15.22
N TYR A 575 -0.84 -21.86 -14.95
CA TYR A 575 0.29 -22.09 -15.83
C TYR A 575 -0.03 -23.24 -16.78
N ASN A 576 -0.03 -23.00 -18.09
CA ASN A 576 -0.42 -23.96 -19.11
C ASN A 576 0.78 -24.47 -19.95
N GLY A 577 2.01 -24.26 -19.47
CA GLY A 577 3.23 -24.62 -20.21
C GLY A 577 3.68 -23.57 -21.23
N GLU A 578 3.09 -22.37 -21.19
CA GLU A 578 3.50 -21.26 -22.05
C GLU A 578 4.93 -20.80 -21.75
N LYS A 579 5.66 -20.38 -22.79
CA LYS A 579 6.96 -19.73 -22.64
C LYS A 579 6.76 -18.26 -22.31
N ILE A 580 7.25 -17.84 -21.16
CA ILE A 580 7.17 -16.45 -20.71
C ILE A 580 8.50 -15.77 -21.04
N PRO A 581 8.52 -14.70 -21.85
CA PRO A 581 9.74 -13.95 -22.14
C PRO A 581 10.37 -13.42 -20.86
N ALA A 582 11.69 -13.60 -20.71
CA ALA A 582 12.41 -12.97 -19.62
C ALA A 582 12.37 -11.44 -19.78
N PRO A 583 12.20 -10.68 -18.69
CA PRO A 583 12.20 -9.23 -18.76
C PRO A 583 13.55 -8.67 -19.25
N THR A 584 13.50 -7.47 -19.84
CA THR A 584 14.69 -6.79 -20.38
C THR A 584 15.72 -6.53 -19.26
N PRO A 585 16.99 -6.88 -19.47
CA PRO A 585 18.06 -6.57 -18.53
C PRO A 585 18.17 -5.08 -18.19
N VAL A 586 18.48 -4.76 -16.93
CA VAL A 586 18.78 -3.40 -16.46
C VAL A 586 20.29 -3.18 -16.45
N GLU A 587 20.77 -2.01 -16.87
CA GLU A 587 22.17 -1.60 -16.71
C GLU A 587 22.52 -1.53 -15.22
N ARG A 588 23.50 -2.33 -14.78
CA ARG A 588 23.93 -2.38 -13.39
C ARG A 588 25.04 -1.37 -13.12
N ILE A 589 24.84 -0.54 -12.11
CA ILE A 589 25.90 0.17 -11.37
C ILE A 589 26.11 -0.58 -10.04
N PRO A 590 27.31 -0.60 -9.45
CA PRO A 590 27.51 -1.09 -8.09
C PRO A 590 26.65 -0.32 -7.07
N PHE A 591 25.45 -0.85 -6.82
CA PHE A 591 24.33 -0.20 -6.14
C PHE A 591 24.58 0.02 -4.64
N LEU A 592 25.15 -0.97 -3.96
CA LEU A 592 25.37 -0.93 -2.50
C LEU A 592 26.42 0.10 -2.09
N GLU A 593 27.51 0.24 -2.85
CA GLU A 593 28.49 1.30 -2.63
C GLU A 593 27.89 2.68 -2.85
N SER A 594 27.03 2.85 -3.86
CA SER A 594 26.39 4.14 -4.12
C SER A 594 25.44 4.59 -3.00
N ILE A 595 24.71 3.65 -2.37
CA ILE A 595 23.78 3.95 -1.27
C ILE A 595 24.51 4.51 -0.04
N HIS A 596 25.60 3.84 0.39
CA HIS A 596 26.37 4.35 1.52
C HIS A 596 27.06 5.68 1.17
N LYS A 597 27.59 5.82 -0.06
CA LYS A 597 28.22 7.08 -0.53
C LYS A 597 27.24 8.25 -0.60
N ALA A 598 25.95 7.99 -0.85
CA ALA A 598 24.91 9.01 -0.95
C ALA A 598 24.80 9.89 0.30
N GLN A 599 25.08 9.38 1.51
CA GLN A 599 24.99 10.16 2.75
C GLN A 599 25.93 11.37 2.79
N PHE A 600 27.03 11.32 2.03
CA PHE A 600 28.03 12.36 1.93
C PHE A 600 27.77 13.34 0.76
N LYS A 601 26.67 13.16 0.02
CA LYS A 601 26.29 14.02 -1.11
C LYS A 601 25.48 15.25 -0.66
N ALA A 602 25.23 16.14 -1.60
CA ALA A 602 24.41 17.34 -1.37
C ALA A 602 22.94 17.00 -1.11
N MET A 603 22.18 17.97 -0.60
CA MET A 603 20.72 17.87 -0.48
C MET A 603 20.08 17.69 -1.87
N PRO A 604 18.94 16.99 -1.97
CA PRO A 604 18.17 16.95 -3.21
C PRO A 604 17.81 18.36 -3.68
N SER A 605 18.07 18.66 -4.94
CA SER A 605 17.82 19.98 -5.55
C SER A 605 16.98 19.90 -6.82
N GLY A 606 16.39 18.73 -7.12
CA GLY A 606 15.60 18.50 -8.33
C GLY A 606 14.18 19.06 -8.30
N TYR A 607 13.76 19.67 -7.19
CA TYR A 607 12.45 20.31 -7.07
C TYR A 607 12.47 21.73 -7.63
N LYS A 608 11.31 22.20 -8.07
CA LYS A 608 11.15 23.53 -8.64
C LYS A 608 9.86 24.18 -8.15
N LEU A 609 9.97 25.42 -7.67
CA LEU A 609 8.81 26.29 -7.48
C LEU A 609 8.25 26.65 -8.86
N LEU A 610 7.02 26.25 -9.13
CA LEU A 610 6.41 26.40 -10.45
C LEU A 610 5.92 27.83 -10.71
N THR A 611 6.05 28.29 -11.95
CA THR A 611 5.39 29.52 -12.40
C THR A 611 3.92 29.26 -12.75
N ASN A 612 3.12 30.32 -12.85
CA ASN A 612 1.71 30.21 -13.27
C ASN A 612 1.56 29.55 -14.65
N GLU A 613 2.46 29.86 -15.60
CA GLU A 613 2.51 29.25 -16.92
C GLU A 613 2.77 27.74 -16.85
N GLU A 614 3.68 27.29 -15.98
CA GLU A 614 3.98 25.86 -15.80
C GLU A 614 2.81 25.13 -15.15
N VAL A 615 2.18 25.73 -14.14
CA VAL A 615 0.95 25.19 -13.53
C VAL A 615 -0.17 25.07 -14.58
N LYS A 616 -0.36 26.12 -15.38
CA LYS A 616 -1.33 26.09 -16.49
C LYS A 616 -0.99 24.99 -17.49
N GLN A 617 0.28 24.82 -17.85
CA GLN A 617 0.71 23.76 -18.76
C GLN A 617 0.41 22.36 -18.20
N ILE A 618 0.69 22.11 -16.92
CA ILE A 618 0.33 20.85 -16.24
C ILE A 618 -1.19 20.62 -16.32
N ASN A 619 -1.99 21.65 -16.05
CA ASN A 619 -3.45 21.54 -16.03
C ASN A 619 -4.06 21.32 -17.43
N THR A 620 -3.42 21.82 -18.49
CA THR A 620 -3.92 21.69 -19.87
C THR A 620 -3.36 20.49 -20.63
N ASP A 621 -2.06 20.24 -20.53
CA ASP A 621 -1.36 19.14 -21.19
C ASP A 621 -0.09 18.76 -20.41
N ARG A 622 -0.30 17.97 -19.35
CA ARG A 622 0.80 17.49 -18.50
C ARG A 622 1.86 16.69 -19.27
N PHE A 623 1.51 16.04 -20.39
CA PHE A 623 2.46 15.22 -21.15
C PHE A 623 3.47 16.05 -21.95
N ALA A 624 3.15 17.32 -22.19
CA ALA A 624 4.04 18.31 -22.78
C ALA A 624 4.84 19.10 -21.73
N SER A 625 4.48 18.99 -20.45
CA SER A 625 5.13 19.73 -19.37
C SER A 625 6.52 19.15 -19.05
N PRO A 626 7.59 19.96 -19.08
CA PRO A 626 8.95 19.47 -18.79
C PRO A 626 9.21 19.25 -17.30
N VAL A 627 8.32 19.72 -16.42
CA VAL A 627 8.43 19.55 -14.96
C VAL A 627 7.69 18.32 -14.44
N MET A 628 6.92 17.64 -15.29
CA MET A 628 6.22 16.41 -14.92
C MET A 628 7.14 15.19 -15.03
N PRO A 629 6.99 14.18 -14.15
CA PRO A 629 7.73 12.94 -14.26
C PRO A 629 7.49 12.24 -15.60
N LEU A 630 8.55 11.64 -16.15
CA LEU A 630 8.46 10.78 -17.32
C LEU A 630 8.23 9.33 -16.88
N GLN A 631 6.98 8.87 -16.90
CA GLN A 631 6.67 7.45 -16.78
C GLN A 631 7.08 6.69 -18.04
N GLU A 632 7.60 5.47 -17.87
CA GLU A 632 8.05 4.60 -18.95
C GLU A 632 6.95 4.36 -19.99
N LYS A 633 7.29 4.53 -21.28
CA LYS A 633 6.35 4.30 -22.39
C LYS A 633 6.01 2.83 -22.54
N GLY A 634 4.82 2.53 -23.05
CA GLY A 634 4.34 1.19 -23.38
C GLY A 634 3.29 0.66 -22.41
N THR A 635 2.69 -0.45 -22.79
CA THR A 635 1.66 -1.14 -21.99
C THR A 635 2.22 -2.41 -21.38
N ARG A 636 1.48 -2.92 -20.39
CA ARG A 636 1.76 -4.15 -19.66
C ARG A 636 0.56 -5.09 -19.77
N SER A 637 0.78 -6.40 -19.76
CA SER A 637 -0.32 -7.35 -19.59
C SER A 637 -1.06 -7.07 -18.28
N SER A 638 -2.39 -7.04 -18.34
CA SER A 638 -3.24 -6.70 -17.21
C SER A 638 -4.16 -7.85 -16.84
N CYS A 639 -4.27 -8.11 -15.54
CA CYS A 639 -5.12 -9.16 -14.97
C CYS A 639 -6.59 -8.99 -15.41
N ALA A 640 -7.29 -10.13 -15.50
CA ALA A 640 -8.74 -10.14 -15.57
C ALA A 640 -9.29 -9.65 -14.23
N LEU A 641 -10.20 -8.67 -14.23
CA LEU A 641 -10.81 -8.15 -13.01
C LEU A 641 -12.30 -8.53 -12.96
N PRO A 642 -12.84 -8.87 -11.77
CA PRO A 642 -14.22 -9.30 -11.62
C PRO A 642 -15.23 -8.13 -11.44
N TYR A 643 -14.96 -6.99 -12.07
CA TYR A 643 -15.78 -5.77 -11.93
C TYR A 643 -16.80 -5.62 -13.06
N GLN A 644 -18.08 -5.43 -12.73
CA GLN A 644 -19.12 -5.09 -13.69
C GLN A 644 -19.80 -3.77 -13.30
N LEU A 645 -19.12 -2.65 -13.56
CA LEU A 645 -19.46 -1.35 -12.99
C LEU A 645 -20.21 -0.46 -13.98
N TYR A 646 -21.22 0.25 -13.49
CA TYR A 646 -21.92 1.30 -14.22
C TYR A 646 -22.21 2.48 -13.32
N ALA A 647 -22.31 3.67 -13.92
CA ALA A 647 -22.75 4.86 -13.22
C ALA A 647 -23.46 5.77 -14.23
N GLU A 648 -24.69 6.16 -13.89
CA GLU A 648 -25.54 6.94 -14.79
C GLU A 648 -26.12 8.16 -14.08
N GLY A 649 -26.10 9.29 -14.77
CA GLY A 649 -26.54 10.59 -14.28
C GLY A 649 -27.79 11.09 -15.01
N LYS A 650 -28.77 11.62 -14.28
CA LYS A 650 -29.99 12.20 -14.85
C LYS A 650 -30.50 13.41 -14.05
N LEU A 651 -30.86 14.47 -14.76
CA LEU A 651 -31.58 15.62 -14.21
C LEU A 651 -32.99 15.21 -13.74
N SER A 652 -33.39 15.64 -12.54
CA SER A 652 -34.73 15.40 -12.02
C SER A 652 -35.81 16.08 -12.88
N ASN A 653 -37.03 15.54 -12.88
CA ASN A 653 -38.13 16.08 -13.68
C ASN A 653 -38.52 17.51 -13.27
N ASP A 654 -38.35 17.87 -12.00
CA ASP A 654 -38.59 19.23 -11.48
C ASP A 654 -37.39 20.16 -11.68
N LYS A 655 -36.29 19.64 -12.24
CA LYS A 655 -35.02 20.35 -12.53
C LYS A 655 -34.32 20.92 -11.29
N LYS A 656 -34.59 20.37 -10.11
CA LYS A 656 -34.01 20.82 -8.83
C LYS A 656 -32.88 19.94 -8.33
N SER A 657 -32.73 18.72 -8.85
CA SER A 657 -31.65 17.83 -8.46
C SER A 657 -31.05 17.08 -9.66
N PHE A 658 -29.80 16.68 -9.51
CA PHE A 658 -29.14 15.74 -10.40
C PHE A 658 -28.93 14.42 -9.67
N LYS A 659 -29.45 13.33 -10.24
CA LYS A 659 -29.43 11.99 -9.69
C LYS A 659 -28.30 11.18 -10.30
N ILE A 660 -27.51 10.51 -9.47
CA ILE A 660 -26.54 9.50 -9.91
C ILE A 660 -26.98 8.14 -9.39
N LYS A 661 -27.03 7.16 -10.28
CA LYS A 661 -27.15 5.74 -9.96
C LYS A 661 -25.78 5.08 -10.12
N LEU A 662 -25.36 4.29 -9.13
CA LEU A 662 -24.14 3.49 -9.13
C LEU A 662 -24.53 2.01 -9.12
N ASP A 663 -23.94 1.21 -10.00
CA ASP A 663 -24.20 -0.22 -10.13
C ASP A 663 -22.88 -0.99 -10.03
N ALA A 664 -22.87 -2.06 -9.23
CA ALA A 664 -21.85 -3.11 -9.28
C ALA A 664 -22.57 -4.43 -9.56
N LYS A 665 -22.77 -4.78 -10.83
CA LYS A 665 -23.54 -5.98 -11.21
C LYS A 665 -22.72 -7.26 -11.00
N ASN A 666 -23.41 -8.40 -10.95
CA ASN A 666 -22.78 -9.73 -10.84
C ASN A 666 -23.26 -10.69 -11.94
N GLU A 667 -23.91 -10.19 -12.99
CA GLU A 667 -24.52 -11.02 -14.03
C GLU A 667 -23.45 -11.78 -14.84
N VAL A 668 -22.31 -11.12 -15.12
CA VAL A 668 -21.21 -11.67 -15.94
C VAL A 668 -20.32 -12.60 -15.12
N PHE A 669 -19.94 -12.18 -13.90
CA PHE A 669 -18.95 -12.90 -13.08
C PHE A 669 -19.57 -13.82 -12.01
N GLY A 670 -20.88 -13.74 -11.78
CA GLY A 670 -21.57 -14.54 -10.78
C GLY A 670 -20.98 -14.34 -9.39
N THR A 671 -20.69 -15.44 -8.69
CA THR A 671 -20.09 -15.42 -7.36
C THR A 671 -18.65 -14.93 -7.31
N LYS A 672 -17.98 -14.78 -8.47
CA LYS A 672 -16.66 -14.16 -8.55
C LYS A 672 -16.72 -12.64 -8.59
N ALA A 673 -17.88 -12.06 -8.88
CA ALA A 673 -18.06 -10.61 -8.91
C ALA A 673 -17.72 -10.01 -7.55
N ILE A 674 -17.04 -8.88 -7.55
CA ILE A 674 -16.75 -8.10 -6.34
C ILE A 674 -17.54 -6.78 -6.36
N GLY A 675 -17.83 -6.27 -5.17
CA GLY A 675 -18.36 -4.92 -5.01
C GLY A 675 -17.35 -3.86 -5.45
N SER A 676 -17.76 -2.60 -5.43
CA SER A 676 -16.87 -1.49 -5.81
C SER A 676 -17.03 -0.30 -4.90
N PRO A 677 -15.91 0.33 -4.51
CA PRO A 677 -15.95 1.69 -4.02
C PRO A 677 -16.16 2.67 -5.18
N PHE A 678 -16.75 3.83 -4.88
CA PHE A 678 -16.76 4.99 -5.79
C PHE A 678 -16.56 6.28 -5.01
N ASN A 679 -15.84 7.24 -5.61
CA ASN A 679 -15.75 8.61 -5.10
C ASN A 679 -16.40 9.57 -6.11
N ILE A 680 -17.24 10.49 -5.62
CA ILE A 680 -17.90 11.49 -6.46
C ILE A 680 -17.46 12.89 -6.06
N TYR A 681 -16.88 13.61 -7.01
CA TYR A 681 -16.40 14.98 -6.86
C TYR A 681 -17.28 15.97 -7.62
N ALA A 682 -17.35 17.21 -7.14
CA ALA A 682 -17.98 18.34 -7.80
C ALA A 682 -16.93 19.42 -8.10
N PRO A 683 -16.17 19.30 -9.21
CA PRO A 683 -15.05 20.19 -9.53
C PRO A 683 -15.46 21.66 -9.56
N GLY A 684 -14.55 22.56 -9.17
CA GLY A 684 -14.80 24.00 -9.17
C GLY A 684 -15.81 24.47 -8.11
N THR A 685 -16.25 23.60 -7.20
CA THR A 685 -17.15 23.93 -6.10
C THR A 685 -16.51 23.65 -4.74
N ASN A 686 -17.11 24.19 -3.68
CA ASN A 686 -16.72 23.87 -2.29
C ASN A 686 -17.46 22.63 -1.73
N ILE A 687 -18.19 21.89 -2.57
CA ILE A 687 -18.91 20.69 -2.15
C ILE A 687 -17.89 19.58 -1.86
N LEU A 688 -17.92 19.04 -0.65
CA LEU A 688 -17.05 17.91 -0.28
C LEU A 688 -17.38 16.66 -1.12
N PRO A 689 -16.36 15.85 -1.45
CA PRO A 689 -16.59 14.61 -2.16
C PRO A 689 -17.42 13.62 -1.34
N ARG A 690 -18.25 12.83 -2.04
CA ARG A 690 -19.06 11.76 -1.44
C ARG A 690 -18.46 10.40 -1.76
N ASN A 691 -18.45 9.50 -0.78
CA ASN A 691 -17.81 8.18 -0.90
C ASN A 691 -18.86 7.06 -0.82
N TYR A 692 -18.71 6.03 -1.65
CA TYR A 692 -19.69 4.97 -1.79
C TYR A 692 -19.05 3.59 -1.76
N ALA A 693 -19.80 2.60 -1.29
CA ALA A 693 -19.47 1.18 -1.41
C ALA A 693 -20.71 0.41 -1.87
N VAL A 694 -20.63 -0.19 -3.05
CA VAL A 694 -21.73 -0.95 -3.67
C VAL A 694 -21.36 -2.44 -3.64
N LEU A 695 -22.20 -3.27 -3.04
CA LEU A 695 -22.01 -4.73 -3.06
C LEU A 695 -22.18 -5.30 -4.47
N ALA A 696 -21.52 -6.42 -4.75
CA ALA A 696 -21.72 -7.15 -5.99
C ALA A 696 -23.19 -7.61 -6.13
N GLY A 697 -23.82 -7.28 -7.25
CA GLY A 697 -25.23 -7.51 -7.53
C GLY A 697 -26.17 -6.39 -7.07
N ASP A 698 -25.66 -5.29 -6.52
CA ASP A 698 -26.48 -4.21 -5.96
C ASP A 698 -26.37 -2.88 -6.72
N SER A 699 -27.19 -1.91 -6.34
CA SER A 699 -27.19 -0.54 -6.86
C SER A 699 -27.49 0.49 -5.78
N LEU A 700 -26.82 1.64 -5.86
CA LEU A 700 -27.12 2.81 -5.04
C LEU A 700 -27.61 3.97 -5.89
N THR A 701 -28.40 4.85 -5.29
CA THR A 701 -28.81 6.11 -5.92
C THR A 701 -28.63 7.25 -4.94
N ASP A 702 -28.06 8.35 -5.42
CA ASP A 702 -27.92 9.58 -4.66
C ASP A 702 -28.24 10.82 -5.51
N GLU A 703 -28.52 11.93 -4.83
CA GLU A 703 -28.97 13.16 -5.48
C GLU A 703 -28.20 14.38 -4.97
N TRP A 704 -27.94 15.32 -5.87
CA TRP A 704 -27.36 16.63 -5.60
C TRP A 704 -28.37 17.70 -5.95
N THR A 705 -28.65 18.59 -5.03
CA THR A 705 -29.41 19.80 -5.35
C THR A 705 -28.63 20.65 -6.33
N ILE A 706 -29.32 21.19 -7.34
CA ILE A 706 -28.73 22.06 -8.35
C ILE A 706 -29.48 23.39 -8.36
N ASP A 707 -28.77 24.48 -8.69
CA ASP A 707 -29.37 25.80 -8.92
C ASP A 707 -29.49 26.09 -10.41
N LYS A 708 -28.33 26.15 -11.11
CA LYS A 708 -28.27 26.47 -12.54
C LYS A 708 -27.58 25.38 -13.35
N ASP A 709 -26.46 24.89 -12.84
CA ASP A 709 -25.59 23.90 -13.46
C ASP A 709 -25.35 22.69 -12.56
N TYR A 710 -24.87 21.62 -13.19
CA TYR A 710 -24.35 20.45 -12.52
C TYR A 710 -23.03 20.05 -13.18
N HIS A 711 -22.05 19.71 -12.36
CA HIS A 711 -20.78 19.14 -12.79
C HIS A 711 -20.32 18.14 -11.76
N LEU A 712 -20.42 16.84 -12.09
CA LEU A 712 -20.05 15.75 -11.18
C LEU A 712 -19.15 14.76 -11.89
N GLN A 713 -18.12 14.29 -11.19
CA GLN A 713 -17.17 13.30 -11.65
C GLN A 713 -17.20 12.08 -10.73
N VAL A 714 -17.44 10.89 -11.30
CA VAL A 714 -17.47 9.62 -10.59
C VAL A 714 -16.19 8.85 -10.90
N TYR A 715 -15.45 8.47 -9.86
CA TYR A 715 -14.22 7.68 -9.95
C TYR A 715 -14.44 6.31 -9.32
N GLY A 716 -13.94 5.27 -9.99
CA GLY A 716 -13.91 3.90 -9.49
C GLY A 716 -12.60 3.18 -9.86
N PRO A 717 -12.49 1.89 -9.52
CA PRO A 717 -11.31 1.08 -9.78
C PRO A 717 -10.93 0.99 -11.27
N ASN A 718 -9.67 0.64 -11.53
CA ASN A 718 -9.10 0.42 -12.87
C ASN A 718 -9.41 1.53 -13.90
N GLY A 719 -9.47 2.78 -13.47
CA GLY A 719 -9.71 3.93 -14.35
C GLY A 719 -11.15 4.06 -14.82
N PHE A 720 -12.10 3.39 -14.17
CA PHE A 720 -13.52 3.66 -14.32
C PHE A 720 -13.81 5.12 -13.98
N PHE A 721 -14.37 5.85 -14.95
CA PHE A 721 -14.64 7.28 -14.80
C PHE A 721 -15.92 7.68 -15.53
N ARG A 722 -16.73 8.53 -14.88
CA ARG A 722 -17.85 9.23 -15.51
C ARG A 722 -17.78 10.71 -15.20
N GLU A 723 -18.18 11.53 -16.15
CA GLU A 723 -18.36 12.97 -15.92
C GLU A 723 -19.70 13.40 -16.48
N PHE A 724 -20.47 14.12 -15.66
CA PHE A 724 -21.76 14.66 -16.03
C PHE A 724 -21.70 16.17 -15.89
N LYS A 725 -21.86 16.87 -17.01
CA LYS A 725 -21.86 18.33 -17.09
C LYS A 725 -23.11 18.81 -17.83
N GLY A 726 -23.81 19.80 -17.27
CA GLY A 726 -25.02 20.33 -17.85
C GLY A 726 -25.64 21.45 -17.04
N THR A 727 -26.82 21.88 -17.48
CA THR A 727 -27.61 22.93 -16.81
C THR A 727 -29.05 22.47 -16.59
N VAL A 728 -29.86 23.30 -15.93
CA VAL A 728 -31.33 23.12 -15.86
C VAL A 728 -32.01 23.11 -17.24
N ASN A 729 -31.30 23.51 -18.29
CA ASN A 729 -31.72 23.40 -19.70
C ASN A 729 -31.20 22.12 -20.37
N ASP A 730 -31.00 21.06 -19.60
CA ASP A 730 -30.64 19.72 -20.09
C ASP A 730 -31.46 19.31 -21.33
N PRO A 731 -30.83 18.74 -22.36
CA PRO A 731 -31.48 18.33 -23.61
C PRO A 731 -32.47 17.17 -23.43
N LEU A 732 -32.62 16.62 -22.23
CA LEU A 732 -33.48 15.49 -21.87
C LEU A 732 -33.12 14.22 -22.65
N LEU A 733 -31.80 13.99 -22.80
CA LEU A 733 -31.26 12.76 -23.35
C LEU A 733 -30.95 11.76 -22.23
N ASP A 734 -31.72 10.68 -22.20
CA ASP A 734 -31.39 9.51 -21.38
C ASP A 734 -30.28 8.74 -22.09
N VAL A 735 -29.20 8.48 -21.35
CA VAL A 735 -28.02 7.74 -21.80
C VAL A 735 -27.82 6.59 -20.83
N LEU A 736 -27.63 5.38 -21.37
CA LEU A 736 -27.27 4.19 -20.63
C LEU A 736 -26.08 3.54 -21.33
N CYS A 737 -24.93 3.51 -20.66
CA CYS A 737 -23.68 2.99 -21.16
C CYS A 737 -23.40 1.62 -20.55
N GLU A 738 -23.61 0.57 -21.34
CA GLU A 738 -23.45 -0.82 -20.89
C GLU A 738 -22.36 -1.55 -21.64
N TYR A 739 -21.87 -2.65 -21.06
CA TYR A 739 -21.04 -3.60 -21.80
C TYR A 739 -21.91 -4.33 -22.82
N GLU A 740 -21.45 -4.41 -24.06
CA GLU A 740 -22.18 -5.10 -25.11
C GLU A 740 -22.12 -6.61 -24.89
N SER A 741 -23.29 -7.24 -24.79
CA SER A 741 -23.43 -8.69 -24.76
C SER A 741 -23.47 -9.26 -26.17
N ALA A 742 -22.83 -10.40 -26.38
CA ALA A 742 -22.93 -11.17 -27.60
C ALA A 742 -24.34 -11.75 -27.77
N ALA A 743 -24.75 -12.00 -29.02
CA ALA A 743 -26.02 -12.68 -29.32
C ALA A 743 -26.16 -14.04 -28.63
N SER A 744 -25.03 -14.70 -28.32
CA SER A 744 -24.97 -15.98 -27.60
C SER A 744 -25.42 -15.91 -26.12
N GLY A 745 -25.59 -14.72 -25.53
CA GLY A 745 -26.13 -14.54 -24.18
C GLY A 745 -25.50 -13.41 -23.39
N LYS A 746 -26.23 -12.91 -22.37
CA LYS A 746 -25.85 -11.76 -21.53
C LYS A 746 -24.53 -11.92 -20.75
N LYS A 747 -24.08 -13.17 -20.54
CA LYS A 747 -22.81 -13.47 -19.85
C LYS A 747 -21.59 -13.38 -20.75
N ASN A 748 -21.78 -13.41 -22.07
CA ASN A 748 -20.70 -13.40 -23.04
C ASN A 748 -20.52 -11.98 -23.57
N LEU A 749 -19.61 -11.21 -22.99
CA LEU A 749 -19.34 -9.85 -23.45
C LEU A 749 -18.50 -9.84 -24.73
N THR A 750 -18.80 -8.92 -25.65
CA THR A 750 -18.03 -8.77 -26.92
C THR A 750 -16.75 -7.97 -26.73
N GLY A 751 -16.59 -7.31 -25.59
CA GLY A 751 -15.52 -6.34 -25.32
C GLY A 751 -15.90 -4.91 -25.71
N LYS A 752 -17.02 -4.68 -26.41
CA LYS A 752 -17.48 -3.36 -26.87
C LYS A 752 -18.44 -2.71 -25.87
N ILE A 753 -18.73 -1.43 -26.09
CA ILE A 753 -19.76 -0.69 -25.34
C ILE A 753 -21.04 -0.58 -26.17
N ALA A 754 -22.18 -0.83 -25.53
CA ALA A 754 -23.51 -0.54 -26.05
C ALA A 754 -24.05 0.73 -25.40
N LEU A 755 -24.06 1.83 -26.15
CA LEU A 755 -24.59 3.12 -25.71
C LEU A 755 -26.05 3.25 -26.15
N ARG A 756 -26.97 3.04 -25.20
CA ARG A 756 -28.42 3.16 -25.44
C ARG A 756 -28.87 4.59 -25.18
N LEU A 757 -29.52 5.17 -26.17
CA LEU A 757 -29.92 6.57 -26.21
C LEU A 757 -31.43 6.66 -26.33
N LYS A 758 -32.07 7.49 -25.51
CA LYS A 758 -33.49 7.81 -25.61
C LYS A 758 -33.69 9.31 -25.51
N ASN A 759 -34.23 9.90 -26.58
CA ASN A 759 -34.63 11.30 -26.58
C ASN A 759 -35.98 11.43 -25.86
N THR A 760 -35.97 12.03 -24.66
CA THR A 760 -37.21 12.27 -23.89
C THR A 760 -37.74 13.69 -24.04
N SER A 761 -37.10 14.51 -24.87
CA SER A 761 -37.56 15.85 -25.23
C SER A 761 -38.65 15.82 -26.31
N LYS A 762 -39.21 17.00 -26.61
CA LYS A 762 -40.14 17.22 -27.73
C LYS A 762 -39.45 17.63 -29.03
N GLN A 763 -38.13 17.79 -29.02
CA GLN A 763 -37.35 18.27 -30.17
C GLN A 763 -36.49 17.15 -30.75
N SER A 764 -36.08 17.29 -32.01
CA SER A 764 -35.07 16.38 -32.59
C SER A 764 -33.69 16.74 -32.03
N LEU A 765 -32.92 15.74 -31.62
CA LEU A 765 -31.55 15.91 -31.11
C LEU A 765 -30.54 15.35 -32.10
N THR A 766 -29.47 16.09 -32.38
CA THR A 766 -28.30 15.58 -33.09
C THR A 766 -27.20 15.28 -32.07
N ILE A 767 -26.98 13.99 -31.84
CA ILE A 767 -26.06 13.49 -30.82
C ILE A 767 -24.72 13.21 -31.48
N GLU A 768 -23.64 13.68 -30.86
CA GLU A 768 -22.26 13.46 -31.29
C GLU A 768 -21.53 12.68 -30.20
N VAL A 769 -20.83 11.62 -30.61
CA VAL A 769 -20.06 10.75 -29.72
C VAL A 769 -18.58 10.81 -30.11
N PRO A 770 -17.87 11.91 -29.77
CA PRO A 770 -16.43 12.00 -30.01
C PRO A 770 -15.66 11.08 -29.07
N ASP A 771 -14.59 10.50 -29.59
CA ASP A 771 -13.57 9.83 -28.79
C ASP A 771 -12.57 10.86 -28.25
N ASN A 772 -12.21 10.73 -26.97
CA ASN A 772 -11.36 11.68 -26.26
C ASN A 772 -9.89 11.24 -26.18
N ALA A 773 -9.58 9.98 -26.52
CA ALA A 773 -8.25 9.43 -26.26
C ALA A 773 -7.78 8.47 -27.34
N TYR A 774 -8.60 7.46 -27.68
CA TYR A 774 -8.31 6.32 -28.55
C TYR A 774 -8.49 6.57 -30.06
N LYS A 775 -8.70 7.82 -30.47
CA LYS A 775 -8.74 8.28 -31.87
C LYS A 775 -9.78 7.57 -32.74
N ALA A 776 -10.84 7.04 -32.13
CA ALA A 776 -11.98 6.54 -32.88
C ALA A 776 -12.72 7.70 -33.58
N LYS A 777 -13.34 7.43 -34.73
CA LYS A 777 -14.11 8.45 -35.45
C LYS A 777 -15.35 8.85 -34.65
N THR A 778 -15.63 10.14 -34.58
CA THR A 778 -16.87 10.66 -33.99
C THR A 778 -18.09 10.04 -34.68
N GLN A 779 -18.97 9.43 -33.89
CA GLN A 779 -20.24 8.90 -34.38
C GLN A 779 -21.34 9.96 -34.20
N THR A 780 -22.21 10.10 -35.20
CA THR A 780 -23.33 11.06 -35.15
C THR A 780 -24.66 10.34 -35.32
N ARG A 781 -25.64 10.67 -34.48
CA ARG A 781 -27.00 10.11 -34.57
C ARG A 781 -28.06 11.19 -34.39
N VAL A 782 -28.99 11.26 -35.32
CA VAL A 782 -30.19 12.09 -35.19
C VAL A 782 -31.31 11.27 -34.56
N LEU A 783 -31.91 11.77 -33.48
CA LEU A 783 -33.05 11.16 -32.80
C LEU A 783 -34.23 12.13 -32.75
N GLY A 784 -35.34 11.76 -33.39
CA GLY A 784 -36.61 12.46 -33.23
C GLY A 784 -37.15 12.39 -31.80
N ALA A 785 -38.17 13.20 -31.49
CA ALA A 785 -38.81 13.20 -30.17
C ALA A 785 -39.32 11.80 -29.78
N GLY A 786 -39.02 11.34 -28.57
CA GLY A 786 -39.39 10.02 -28.06
C GLY A 786 -38.60 8.83 -28.66
N ALA A 787 -37.78 9.07 -29.69
CA ALA A 787 -37.06 8.01 -30.39
C ALA A 787 -35.91 7.43 -29.55
N GLN A 788 -35.53 6.20 -29.88
CA GLN A 788 -34.43 5.47 -29.25
C GLN A 788 -33.45 4.97 -30.30
N ALA A 789 -32.18 4.88 -29.94
CA ALA A 789 -31.17 4.17 -30.72
C ALA A 789 -30.13 3.54 -29.80
N THR A 790 -29.36 2.61 -30.36
CA THR A 790 -28.14 2.11 -29.74
C THR A 790 -26.97 2.44 -30.66
N ILE A 791 -25.89 2.96 -30.08
CA ILE A 791 -24.61 3.15 -30.74
C ILE A 791 -23.65 2.14 -30.13
N THR A 792 -22.99 1.33 -30.96
CA THR A 792 -21.89 0.47 -30.51
C THR A 792 -20.59 1.28 -30.59
N VAL A 793 -19.87 1.39 -29.47
CA VAL A 793 -18.51 1.95 -29.46
C VAL A 793 -17.52 0.79 -29.49
N ASP A 794 -16.77 0.70 -30.59
CA ASP A 794 -15.76 -0.34 -30.76
C ASP A 794 -14.49 0.03 -29.96
N THR A 795 -14.07 -0.89 -29.12
CA THR A 795 -12.92 -0.78 -28.22
C THR A 795 -11.81 -1.77 -28.59
N GLY A 796 -12.02 -2.58 -29.65
CA GLY A 796 -11.16 -3.71 -30.00
C GLY A 796 -9.72 -3.30 -30.31
N ASN A 797 -9.51 -2.12 -30.91
CA ASN A 797 -8.18 -1.58 -31.22
C ASN A 797 -7.31 -1.39 -29.97
N TYR A 798 -7.94 -1.22 -28.80
CA TYR A 798 -7.27 -1.00 -27.52
C TYR A 798 -7.78 -1.98 -26.45
N GLN A 799 -8.14 -3.20 -26.85
CA GLN A 799 -8.47 -4.32 -25.97
C GLN A 799 -9.48 -4.01 -24.85
N GLY A 800 -10.54 -3.27 -25.18
CA GLY A 800 -11.63 -2.97 -24.25
C GLY A 800 -11.53 -1.61 -23.57
N TRP A 801 -10.43 -0.86 -23.75
CA TRP A 801 -10.32 0.50 -23.25
C TRP A 801 -11.17 1.49 -24.07
N TYR A 802 -11.82 2.42 -23.38
CA TYR A 802 -12.67 3.46 -23.97
C TYR A 802 -12.57 4.78 -23.20
N ASP A 803 -12.72 5.90 -23.92
CA ASP A 803 -12.90 7.24 -23.38
C ASP A 803 -13.59 8.09 -24.44
N PHE A 804 -14.89 8.33 -24.26
CA PHE A 804 -15.70 9.08 -25.21
C PHE A 804 -16.68 9.98 -24.46
N SER A 805 -17.15 11.01 -25.15
CA SER A 805 -18.19 11.90 -24.64
C SER A 805 -19.47 11.76 -25.44
N VAL A 806 -20.61 12.04 -24.84
CA VAL A 806 -21.90 12.20 -25.50
C VAL A 806 -22.26 13.68 -25.43
N LYS A 807 -22.32 14.32 -26.59
CA LYS A 807 -22.60 15.76 -26.76
C LYS A 807 -23.82 15.96 -27.66
N ILE A 808 -24.44 17.13 -27.56
CA ILE A 808 -25.51 17.54 -28.48
C ILE A 808 -24.96 18.65 -29.38
N LYS A 809 -25.04 18.45 -30.69
CA LYS A 809 -24.57 19.45 -31.67
C LYS A 809 -25.28 20.78 -31.44
N GLY A 810 -24.48 21.84 -31.22
CA GLY A 810 -24.99 23.19 -30.95
C GLY A 810 -25.33 23.47 -29.47
N ASN A 811 -25.06 22.54 -28.55
CA ASN A 811 -25.19 22.75 -27.11
C ASN A 811 -23.82 22.48 -26.44
N SER A 812 -23.11 23.56 -26.06
CA SER A 812 -21.81 23.49 -25.39
C SER A 812 -21.88 23.12 -23.92
N ASP A 813 -23.07 23.22 -23.31
CA ASP A 813 -23.24 23.10 -21.87
C ASP A 813 -23.43 21.65 -21.44
N PHE A 814 -23.89 20.77 -22.34
CA PHE A 814 -24.16 19.37 -22.06
C PHE A 814 -23.03 18.43 -22.52
N GLU A 815 -22.51 17.65 -21.56
CA GLU A 815 -21.57 16.58 -21.81
C GLU A 815 -21.76 15.43 -20.81
N LYS A 816 -21.86 14.20 -21.31
CA LYS A 816 -21.68 12.99 -20.49
C LYS A 816 -20.47 12.22 -20.98
N ARG A 817 -19.39 12.16 -20.21
CA ARG A 817 -18.16 11.43 -20.54
C ARG A 817 -18.14 10.07 -19.87
N TYR A 818 -17.68 9.07 -20.60
CA TYR A 818 -17.59 7.69 -20.18
C TYR A 818 -16.18 7.17 -20.50
N ALA A 819 -15.44 6.74 -19.47
CA ALA A 819 -14.12 6.14 -19.65
C ALA A 819 -13.89 4.94 -18.73
N GLY A 820 -12.99 4.05 -19.15
CA GLY A 820 -12.59 2.86 -18.40
C GLY A 820 -12.24 1.70 -19.33
N ARG A 821 -12.34 0.47 -18.79
CA ARG A 821 -12.16 -0.78 -19.53
C ARG A 821 -13.43 -1.62 -19.48
N VAL A 822 -13.75 -2.30 -20.57
CA VAL A 822 -14.77 -3.36 -20.59
C VAL A 822 -14.16 -4.61 -19.98
N GLU A 823 -14.54 -4.92 -18.74
CA GLU A 823 -14.09 -6.14 -18.08
C GLU A 823 -14.86 -7.34 -18.61
N THR A 824 -14.17 -8.26 -19.29
CA THR A 824 -14.77 -9.48 -19.87
C THR A 824 -14.42 -10.75 -19.11
N GLY A 825 -13.71 -10.64 -17.98
CA GLY A 825 -13.18 -11.79 -17.24
C GLY A 825 -11.99 -12.46 -17.93
N LYS A 826 -11.38 -11.76 -18.90
CA LYS A 826 -10.16 -12.19 -19.59
C LYS A 826 -9.05 -11.20 -19.31
N ALA A 827 -7.81 -11.68 -19.42
CA ALA A 827 -6.63 -10.84 -19.48
C ALA A 827 -6.75 -9.78 -20.58
N SER A 828 -6.15 -8.62 -20.35
CA SER A 828 -6.08 -7.51 -21.31
C SER A 828 -4.71 -6.83 -21.17
N ILE A 829 -4.60 -5.55 -21.52
CA ILE A 829 -3.45 -4.69 -21.31
C ILE A 829 -3.80 -3.54 -20.36
N SER A 830 -2.78 -2.92 -19.77
CA SER A 830 -2.89 -1.63 -19.08
C SER A 830 -3.35 -0.54 -20.05
N ASP A 831 -3.88 0.56 -19.52
CA ASP A 831 -4.40 1.69 -20.32
C ASP A 831 -3.36 2.21 -21.34
N PRO A 832 -3.64 2.13 -22.65
CA PRO A 832 -2.73 2.59 -23.69
C PRO A 832 -2.39 4.08 -23.65
N VAL A 833 -3.27 4.93 -23.09
CA VAL A 833 -3.00 6.36 -22.91
C VAL A 833 -1.88 6.56 -21.90
N MET A 834 -1.88 5.80 -20.81
CA MET A 834 -0.79 5.81 -19.82
C MET A 834 0.55 5.40 -20.45
N GLY A 835 0.50 4.46 -21.40
CA GLY A 835 1.66 4.00 -22.15
C GLY A 835 2.13 4.96 -23.26
N ARG A 836 1.37 6.02 -23.59
CA ARG A 836 1.62 6.90 -24.74
C ARG A 836 1.75 6.13 -26.07
N VAL A 837 0.90 5.12 -26.28
CA VAL A 837 0.90 4.26 -27.48
C VAL A 837 -0.41 4.33 -28.28
N VAL A 838 -1.13 5.45 -28.16
CA VAL A 838 -2.41 5.71 -28.84
C VAL A 838 -2.21 6.63 -30.02
#